data_AF-A2E3P6-F1
#
_entry.id   AF-A2E3P6-F1
#
_cell.length_a   1.000
_cell.length_b   1.000
_cell.length_c   1.000
_cell.angle_alpha   90.00
_cell.angle_beta   90.00
_cell.angle_gamma   90.00
#
_symmetry.space_group_name_H-M   'P 1'
#
loop_
_entity.id
_entity.type
_entity.pdbx_description
1 polymer ?
#
loop_
_entity_poly.entity_id
_entity_poly.type
_entity_poly.pdbx_seq_one_letter_code
_entity_poly.pdbx_strand_id
1 'polypeptide(L)'
;MSDVELSECSYLTEMEDPAIAAKDNQIRDLTFEKQRLEDLVKNLQSSLENVKTQLKDTIAAVDTSNTVSSEIQKLKKEVADLTTKKEQLERQVEILTNSSNDATKKFSDEVTSLTSQRDEAISNLEKSDERVNKLRKERQELRTQVQEKDELLQAITEDYQKCKTQKKKLAQKYTTAAEQLTQAEQEKDALAFENQKLVNDRTTINSEIESLRLKIETAKSFNNDIEGSLQPLQNELQQKNELISALEEQIDSQREEIQNYAEERQKILDIMQAMQKALADVEGSFEQLQNENAALKLRVKNGAKPVSKPFATQQDFDNLSIPFTGDLKARSSNIMQLPQYTPFQRLQLVLNESAKQIQSLTEQVTMATKKAEATQKAFDNFAVDQVIYSEICDALIEDLKKLATNQELINNCPLSEGNEDFLEYLNQKIEETSQAVQREAIKDPKYVNSDFFFANDVKQRQAAIKKLLQPENSTFTLFCGQFLTNVFLQNQLNAVTAPLQLIDSMTKSGALKGTQLSDVPHLIETLNVRVNHTTKQNKKLTNQLKKAQAHEMELAQSENEKKTKISELSLQVDNLQNEIGVLNVKLQVANNELLLKKNECGSLNEFAKEIRAGVEEKTNDQKERTAKLEAALAQKTRECDELSTLLHDLKRSVDENTNATIKRMRKNEESYLNQIEALNNQVDEYEAELQKRRKIAKRTEKALKEQYDNSLKEMAAHYEEGKKNLEETITSLRDKAENSREMSKKLVENMSEVEKRNVQLTKENTELNQTLKNIKQEQTNFKNSMNKANQQKQAQLAAQLMAVESKAQQQIADERRQAQKKVQELLTVAYENIGTFYGVEESEYDVEAYQQSVKSARDDLDKLRYFQNESTKLAQTE
;
A
#
# COMPACT_ATOMS: atom_id res chain seq x y z
N MET A 1 -8.37 69.11 -97.07
CA MET A 1 -8.62 70.51 -97.41
C MET A 1 -7.44 71.30 -96.89
N SER A 2 -6.29 71.39 -97.57
CA SER A 2 -5.99 71.19 -99.01
C SER A 2 -6.76 72.12 -99.95
N ASP A 3 -6.01 72.76 -100.84
CA ASP A 3 -6.34 73.99 -101.57
C ASP A 3 -7.14 73.76 -102.88
N VAL A 4 -7.17 74.82 -103.70
CA VAL A 4 -7.58 74.92 -105.13
C VAL A 4 -9.06 75.25 -105.38
N GLU A 5 -9.48 76.09 -106.34
CA GLU A 5 -9.00 77.38 -106.95
C GLU A 5 -10.12 77.86 -107.95
N LEU A 6 -10.03 79.08 -108.52
CA LEU A 6 -10.84 79.61 -109.66
C LEU A 6 -12.35 79.85 -109.37
N SER A 7 -13.15 80.72 -110.02
CA SER A 7 -13.00 81.99 -110.80
C SER A 7 -14.46 82.62 -110.90
N GLU A 8 -14.90 83.67 -111.61
CA GLU A 8 -14.35 84.54 -112.68
C GLU A 8 -15.09 85.93 -112.76
N CYS A 9 -15.13 86.56 -113.94
CA CYS A 9 -15.59 87.91 -114.32
C CYS A 9 -17.11 88.24 -114.28
N SER A 10 -17.46 89.55 -114.30
CA SER A 10 -18.08 90.23 -115.49
C SER A 10 -18.55 91.71 -115.31
N TYR A 11 -17.85 92.66 -115.97
CA TYR A 11 -18.30 93.96 -116.56
C TYR A 11 -19.02 95.07 -115.70
N LEU A 12 -19.29 96.31 -116.21
CA LEU A 12 -18.49 97.40 -116.85
C LEU A 12 -19.45 98.57 -117.25
N THR A 13 -19.17 99.84 -116.92
CA THR A 13 -19.60 101.14 -117.55
C THR A 13 -19.57 102.30 -116.51
N GLU A 14 -19.60 103.61 -116.85
CA GLU A 14 -18.76 104.46 -117.73
C GLU A 14 -19.17 105.97 -117.58
N MET A 15 -18.38 106.92 -118.12
CA MET A 15 -18.70 108.36 -118.35
C MET A 15 -18.85 109.30 -117.11
N GLU A 16 -18.64 110.64 -117.14
CA GLU A 16 -17.93 111.58 -118.05
C GLU A 16 -17.68 112.96 -117.37
N ASP A 17 -16.46 113.54 -117.54
CA ASP A 17 -16.08 114.98 -117.79
C ASP A 17 -16.72 116.15 -116.92
N PRO A 18 -16.59 117.50 -117.20
CA PRO A 18 -15.87 118.24 -118.25
C PRO A 18 -15.03 119.52 -117.90
N ALA A 19 -14.13 119.85 -118.84
CA ALA A 19 -13.71 121.15 -119.46
C ALA A 19 -13.77 122.55 -118.75
N ILE A 20 -12.96 123.50 -119.27
CA ILE A 20 -13.33 124.93 -119.51
C ILE A 20 -12.36 125.69 -120.45
N ALA A 21 -12.91 126.46 -121.43
CA ALA A 21 -12.28 127.56 -122.21
C ALA A 21 -13.35 128.23 -123.12
N ALA A 22 -13.29 129.54 -123.46
CA ALA A 22 -14.07 130.18 -124.57
C ALA A 22 -13.83 131.69 -124.80
N LYS A 23 -14.03 132.17 -126.07
CA LYS A 23 -14.42 133.54 -126.58
C LYS A 23 -14.25 133.60 -128.13
N ASP A 24 -14.80 134.52 -128.97
CA ASP A 24 -15.84 135.59 -128.88
C ASP A 24 -16.36 136.00 -130.30
N ASN A 25 -17.69 136.15 -130.51
CA ASN A 25 -18.41 137.07 -131.46
C ASN A 25 -18.04 137.16 -132.99
N GLN A 26 -18.62 138.01 -133.88
CA GLN A 26 -20.03 138.37 -134.27
C GLN A 26 -20.04 139.44 -135.45
N ILE A 27 -21.20 139.80 -136.07
CA ILE A 27 -21.60 141.11 -136.70
C ILE A 27 -21.49 141.37 -138.26
N ARG A 28 -22.42 142.20 -138.81
CA ARG A 28 -22.45 143.05 -140.07
C ARG A 28 -22.88 142.44 -141.44
N ASP A 29 -23.35 143.15 -142.48
CA ASP A 29 -23.76 144.58 -142.73
C ASP A 29 -24.87 144.75 -143.85
N LEU A 30 -25.18 145.99 -144.32
CA LEU A 30 -26.40 146.45 -145.04
C LEU A 30 -26.37 146.64 -146.60
N THR A 31 -25.30 146.32 -147.35
CA THR A 31 -25.01 147.04 -148.63
C THR A 31 -25.08 146.24 -149.95
N PHE A 32 -26.28 145.88 -150.46
CA PHE A 32 -26.48 145.66 -151.93
C PHE A 32 -27.94 145.84 -152.45
N GLU A 33 -28.72 146.68 -151.76
CA GLU A 33 -30.17 146.91 -151.92
C GLU A 33 -30.66 147.32 -153.33
N LYS A 34 -29.76 147.66 -154.25
CA LYS A 34 -30.09 148.17 -155.60
C LYS A 34 -29.98 147.13 -156.72
N GLN A 35 -29.18 146.09 -156.53
CA GLN A 35 -29.15 144.94 -157.44
C GLN A 35 -30.41 144.06 -157.22
N ARG A 36 -31.00 144.15 -156.02
CA ARG A 36 -32.30 143.64 -155.53
C ARG A 36 -33.55 144.09 -156.32
N LEU A 37 -33.43 144.56 -157.57
CA LEU A 37 -34.55 145.02 -158.40
C LEU A 37 -34.53 144.43 -159.83
N GLU A 38 -33.37 144.30 -160.47
CA GLU A 38 -33.26 143.58 -161.76
C GLU A 38 -33.08 142.07 -161.52
N ASP A 39 -32.32 141.68 -160.50
CA ASP A 39 -32.38 140.32 -159.96
C ASP A 39 -33.75 140.00 -159.35
N LEU A 40 -34.61 140.98 -159.05
CA LEU A 40 -35.94 140.72 -158.52
C LEU A 40 -36.87 140.12 -159.58
N VAL A 41 -36.88 140.63 -160.81
CA VAL A 41 -37.68 140.03 -161.90
C VAL A 41 -37.18 138.63 -162.24
N LYS A 42 -35.85 138.46 -162.30
CA LYS A 42 -35.21 137.19 -162.64
C LYS A 42 -35.36 136.15 -161.52
N ASN A 43 -35.22 136.55 -160.26
CA ASN A 43 -35.48 135.68 -159.13
C ASN A 43 -36.96 135.52 -158.76
N LEU A 44 -37.89 136.34 -159.26
CA LEU A 44 -39.32 136.00 -159.17
C LEU A 44 -39.66 134.78 -160.04
N GLN A 45 -39.01 134.61 -161.20
CA GLN A 45 -39.11 133.39 -161.99
C GLN A 45 -38.34 132.21 -161.37
N SER A 46 -37.13 132.44 -160.83
CA SER A 46 -36.39 131.43 -160.03
C SER A 46 -37.18 130.99 -158.80
N SER A 47 -37.85 131.92 -158.11
CA SER A 47 -38.67 131.68 -156.92
C SER A 47 -39.93 130.88 -157.26
N LEU A 48 -40.61 131.18 -158.37
CA LEU A 48 -41.80 130.42 -158.78
C LEU A 48 -41.47 128.93 -158.97
N GLU A 49 -40.36 128.61 -159.64
CA GLU A 49 -39.98 127.22 -159.90
C GLU A 49 -39.29 126.57 -158.68
N ASN A 50 -38.59 127.33 -157.82
CA ASN A 50 -38.08 126.81 -156.54
C ASN A 50 -39.20 126.53 -155.52
N VAL A 51 -40.25 127.34 -155.46
CA VAL A 51 -41.47 127.07 -154.66
C VAL A 51 -42.13 125.77 -155.12
N LYS A 52 -42.09 125.49 -156.42
CA LYS A 52 -42.59 124.24 -157.03
C LYS A 52 -41.75 123.02 -156.64
N THR A 53 -40.42 123.17 -156.54
CA THR A 53 -39.52 122.15 -155.98
C THR A 53 -39.79 121.93 -154.49
N GLN A 54 -39.88 123.01 -153.70
CA GLN A 54 -40.19 122.95 -152.26
C GLN A 54 -41.56 122.32 -151.97
N LEU A 55 -42.57 122.55 -152.82
CA LEU A 55 -43.88 121.90 -152.71
C LEU A 55 -43.81 120.39 -153.02
N LYS A 56 -42.87 119.96 -153.85
CA LYS A 56 -42.67 118.54 -154.20
C LYS A 56 -41.93 117.78 -153.11
N ASP A 57 -40.90 118.39 -152.53
CA ASP A 57 -40.10 117.77 -151.46
C ASP A 57 -40.83 117.79 -150.10
N THR A 58 -41.70 118.78 -149.85
CA THR A 58 -42.60 118.74 -148.67
C THR A 58 -43.67 117.65 -148.77
N ILE A 59 -44.12 117.26 -149.97
CA ILE A 59 -44.98 116.08 -150.15
C ILE A 59 -44.21 114.80 -149.80
N ALA A 60 -42.96 114.66 -150.25
CA ALA A 60 -42.10 113.52 -149.90
C ALA A 60 -41.81 113.43 -148.38
N ALA A 61 -41.85 114.55 -147.66
CA ALA A 61 -41.70 114.59 -146.20
C ALA A 61 -42.96 114.18 -145.41
N VAL A 62 -44.13 114.06 -146.06
CA VAL A 62 -45.38 113.64 -145.39
C VAL A 62 -45.52 112.12 -145.34
N ASP A 63 -45.18 111.40 -146.42
CA ASP A 63 -45.38 109.94 -146.49
C ASP A 63 -44.52 109.15 -145.49
N THR A 64 -43.36 109.67 -145.09
CA THR A 64 -42.48 109.03 -144.09
C THR A 64 -43.00 109.13 -142.65
N SER A 65 -44.00 109.99 -142.38
CA SER A 65 -44.63 110.12 -141.05
C SER A 65 -45.35 108.84 -140.61
N ASN A 66 -45.92 108.09 -141.56
CA ASN A 66 -46.66 106.85 -141.26
C ASN A 66 -45.78 105.72 -140.72
N THR A 67 -44.49 105.68 -141.07
CA THR A 67 -43.56 104.62 -140.66
C THR A 67 -43.30 104.66 -139.15
N VAL A 68 -42.99 105.84 -138.62
CA VAL A 68 -42.60 106.06 -137.21
C VAL A 68 -43.69 105.64 -136.22
N SER A 69 -44.96 105.86 -136.58
CA SER A 69 -46.11 105.46 -135.75
C SER A 69 -46.16 103.95 -135.50
N SER A 70 -45.70 103.14 -136.47
CA SER A 70 -45.68 101.67 -136.36
C SER A 70 -44.59 101.14 -135.42
N GLU A 71 -43.42 101.78 -135.39
CA GLU A 71 -42.30 101.38 -134.52
C GLU A 71 -42.56 101.74 -133.05
N ILE A 72 -43.20 102.88 -132.78
CA ILE A 72 -43.59 103.29 -131.42
C ILE A 72 -44.58 102.28 -130.80
N GLN A 73 -45.45 101.64 -131.59
CA GLN A 73 -46.33 100.57 -131.08
C GLN A 73 -45.58 99.28 -130.77
N LYS A 74 -44.57 98.89 -131.58
CA LYS A 74 -43.73 97.71 -131.30
C LYS A 74 -42.99 97.86 -129.97
N LEU A 75 -42.25 98.95 -129.80
CA LEU A 75 -41.42 99.17 -128.60
C LEU A 75 -42.26 99.21 -127.31
N LYS A 76 -43.46 99.81 -127.36
CA LYS A 76 -44.39 99.79 -126.21
C LYS A 76 -44.83 98.38 -125.80
N LYS A 77 -44.98 97.45 -126.74
CA LYS A 77 -45.32 96.06 -126.42
C LYS A 77 -44.14 95.33 -125.80
N GLU A 78 -42.96 95.48 -126.41
CA GLU A 78 -41.73 94.81 -125.98
C GLU A 78 -41.31 95.20 -124.54
N VAL A 79 -41.51 96.46 -124.15
CA VAL A 79 -41.31 96.93 -122.76
C VAL A 79 -42.28 96.26 -121.77
N ALA A 80 -43.55 96.05 -122.15
CA ALA A 80 -44.54 95.38 -121.29
C ALA A 80 -44.25 93.88 -121.13
N ASP A 81 -43.85 93.21 -122.22
CA ASP A 81 -43.44 91.79 -122.21
C ASP A 81 -42.16 91.59 -121.37
N LEU A 82 -41.23 92.55 -121.36
CA LEU A 82 -40.04 92.53 -120.48
C LEU A 82 -40.38 92.83 -119.00
N THR A 83 -41.29 93.76 -118.72
CA THR A 83 -41.67 94.10 -117.33
C THR A 83 -42.37 92.93 -116.65
N THR A 84 -43.32 92.28 -117.33
CA THR A 84 -43.99 91.09 -116.79
C THR A 84 -43.03 89.91 -116.60
N LYS A 85 -42.05 89.73 -117.49
CA LYS A 85 -40.99 88.71 -117.32
C LYS A 85 -40.07 88.99 -116.14
N LYS A 86 -39.79 90.27 -115.84
CA LYS A 86 -39.03 90.68 -114.65
C LYS A 86 -39.76 90.28 -113.36
N GLU A 87 -41.04 90.62 -113.22
CA GLU A 87 -41.86 90.29 -112.04
C GLU A 87 -41.94 88.77 -111.79
N GLN A 88 -41.99 87.96 -112.86
CA GLN A 88 -41.98 86.50 -112.74
C GLN A 88 -40.64 85.96 -112.19
N LEU A 89 -39.51 86.53 -112.62
CA LEU A 89 -38.19 86.12 -112.15
C LEU A 89 -37.94 86.56 -110.69
N GLU A 90 -38.35 87.78 -110.31
CA GLU A 90 -38.23 88.26 -108.93
C GLU A 90 -39.01 87.34 -107.96
N ARG A 91 -40.23 86.91 -108.32
CA ARG A 91 -40.99 85.93 -107.52
C ARG A 91 -40.35 84.54 -107.47
N GLN A 92 -39.71 84.08 -108.55
CA GLN A 92 -38.99 82.79 -108.52
C GLN A 92 -37.77 82.84 -107.61
N VAL A 93 -37.01 83.95 -107.63
CA VAL A 93 -35.88 84.16 -106.71
C VAL A 93 -36.36 84.18 -105.26
N GLU A 94 -37.43 84.92 -104.95
CA GLU A 94 -38.01 84.97 -103.60
C GLU A 94 -38.44 83.58 -103.09
N ILE A 95 -39.15 82.79 -103.92
CA ILE A 95 -39.58 81.42 -103.57
C ILE A 95 -38.38 80.51 -103.33
N LEU A 96 -37.35 80.56 -104.19
CA LEU A 96 -36.14 79.74 -104.06
C LEU A 96 -35.30 80.13 -102.83
N THR A 97 -35.15 81.42 -102.55
CA THR A 97 -34.45 81.91 -101.35
C THR A 97 -35.16 81.45 -100.07
N ASN A 98 -36.49 81.59 -100.00
CA ASN A 98 -37.27 81.13 -98.85
C ASN A 98 -37.19 79.60 -98.69
N SER A 99 -37.32 78.83 -99.77
CA SER A 99 -37.17 77.37 -99.73
C SER A 99 -35.76 76.92 -99.32
N SER A 100 -34.72 77.67 -99.69
CA SER A 100 -33.33 77.39 -99.28
C SER A 100 -33.10 77.67 -97.80
N ASN A 101 -33.65 78.78 -97.29
CA ASN A 101 -33.60 79.14 -95.86
C ASN A 101 -34.32 78.09 -95.00
N ASP A 102 -35.52 77.66 -95.41
CA ASP A 102 -36.29 76.61 -94.70
C ASP A 102 -35.59 75.26 -94.70
N ALA A 103 -34.94 74.87 -95.80
CA ALA A 103 -34.14 73.65 -95.87
C ALA A 103 -32.89 73.72 -94.98
N THR A 104 -32.16 74.84 -95.05
CA THR A 104 -30.97 75.09 -94.22
C THR A 104 -31.31 75.07 -92.73
N LYS A 105 -32.45 75.67 -92.34
CA LYS A 105 -32.94 75.65 -90.97
C LYS A 105 -33.29 74.23 -90.50
N LYS A 106 -34.03 73.44 -91.31
CA LYS A 106 -34.36 72.05 -90.99
C LYS A 106 -33.11 71.20 -90.76
N PHE A 107 -32.09 71.32 -91.63
CA PHE A 107 -30.83 70.60 -91.44
C PHE A 107 -30.06 71.09 -90.20
N SER A 108 -30.12 72.38 -89.86
CA SER A 108 -29.53 72.90 -88.61
C SER A 108 -30.23 72.34 -87.36
N ASP A 109 -31.55 72.29 -87.35
CA ASP A 109 -32.36 71.73 -86.26
C ASP A 109 -32.11 70.20 -86.12
N GLU A 110 -32.01 69.48 -87.25
CA GLU A 110 -31.72 68.04 -87.31
C GLU A 110 -30.30 67.70 -86.81
N VAL A 111 -29.28 68.43 -87.28
CA VAL A 111 -27.89 68.30 -86.81
C VAL A 111 -27.79 68.59 -85.30
N THR A 112 -28.53 69.58 -84.80
CA THR A 112 -28.59 69.89 -83.37
C THR A 112 -29.23 68.74 -82.58
N SER A 113 -30.33 68.15 -83.07
CA SER A 113 -30.97 66.99 -82.45
C SER A 113 -30.06 65.76 -82.42
N LEU A 114 -29.43 65.43 -83.55
CA LEU A 114 -28.51 64.29 -83.65
C LEU A 114 -27.25 64.47 -82.79
N THR A 115 -26.75 65.70 -82.66
CA THR A 115 -25.64 66.02 -81.73
C THR A 115 -26.06 65.77 -80.28
N SER A 116 -27.25 66.24 -79.87
CA SER A 116 -27.78 65.99 -78.53
C SER A 116 -27.98 64.49 -78.25
N GLN A 117 -28.48 63.72 -79.21
CA GLN A 117 -28.65 62.27 -79.08
C GLN A 117 -27.31 61.52 -78.97
N ARG A 118 -26.29 61.95 -79.74
CA ARG A 118 -24.92 61.43 -79.63
C ARG A 118 -24.35 61.67 -78.24
N ASP A 119 -24.49 62.89 -77.71
CA ASP A 119 -23.88 63.27 -76.44
C ASP A 119 -24.60 62.64 -75.23
N GLU A 120 -25.92 62.44 -75.33
CA GLU A 120 -26.66 61.59 -74.38
C GLU A 120 -26.20 60.12 -74.44
N ALA A 121 -25.99 59.56 -75.63
CA ALA A 121 -25.51 58.20 -75.80
C ALA A 121 -24.08 58.01 -75.23
N ILE A 122 -23.17 58.98 -75.44
CA ILE A 122 -21.83 59.00 -74.83
C ILE A 122 -21.96 59.03 -73.30
N SER A 123 -22.73 59.97 -72.76
CA SER A 123 -22.91 60.10 -71.30
C SER A 123 -23.53 58.83 -70.68
N ASN A 124 -24.37 58.10 -71.40
CA ASN A 124 -24.94 56.83 -70.94
C ASN A 124 -23.96 55.66 -71.06
N LEU A 125 -23.05 55.68 -72.04
CA LEU A 125 -21.93 54.74 -72.14
C LEU A 125 -20.94 54.93 -70.98
N GLU A 126 -20.54 56.17 -70.68
CA GLU A 126 -19.65 56.51 -69.56
C GLU A 126 -20.21 56.03 -68.20
N LYS A 127 -21.49 56.30 -67.93
CA LYS A 127 -22.20 55.79 -66.73
C LYS A 127 -22.24 54.26 -66.68
N SER A 128 -22.32 53.60 -67.84
CA SER A 128 -22.29 52.14 -67.93
C SER A 128 -20.90 51.59 -67.61
N ASP A 129 -19.84 52.17 -68.17
CA ASP A 129 -18.45 51.75 -67.90
C ASP A 129 -18.02 52.04 -66.46
N GLU A 130 -18.46 53.16 -65.87
CA GLU A 130 -18.33 53.39 -64.43
C GLU A 130 -18.97 52.26 -63.60
N ARG A 131 -20.19 51.85 -63.97
CA ARG A 131 -20.93 50.78 -63.28
C ARG A 131 -20.24 49.43 -63.47
N VAL A 132 -19.75 49.12 -64.66
CA VAL A 132 -18.95 47.91 -64.94
C VAL A 132 -17.66 47.90 -64.11
N ASN A 133 -16.98 49.04 -63.98
CA ASN A 133 -15.75 49.13 -63.19
C ASN A 133 -15.99 49.07 -61.67
N LYS A 134 -17.12 49.58 -61.16
CA LYS A 134 -17.58 49.35 -59.78
C LYS A 134 -17.87 47.87 -59.52
N LEU A 135 -18.69 47.23 -60.36
CA LEU A 135 -18.99 45.79 -60.30
C LEU A 135 -17.75 44.89 -60.43
N ARG A 136 -16.72 45.31 -61.18
CA ARG A 136 -15.43 44.60 -61.26
C ARG A 136 -14.66 44.65 -59.93
N LYS A 137 -14.63 45.79 -59.24
CA LYS A 137 -14.02 45.93 -57.90
C LYS A 137 -14.77 45.10 -56.87
N GLU A 138 -16.09 45.26 -56.79
CA GLU A 138 -16.96 44.49 -55.89
C GLU A 138 -16.78 42.97 -56.09
N ARG A 139 -16.72 42.50 -57.34
CA ARG A 139 -16.45 41.09 -57.67
C ARG A 139 -15.04 40.62 -57.25
N GLN A 140 -14.04 41.50 -57.26
CA GLN A 140 -12.69 41.18 -56.82
C GLN A 140 -12.59 41.15 -55.29
N GLU A 141 -13.20 42.11 -54.60
CA GLU A 141 -13.32 42.15 -53.14
C GLU A 141 -14.07 40.92 -52.60
N LEU A 142 -15.19 40.55 -53.23
CA LEU A 142 -15.92 39.31 -52.91
C LEU A 142 -15.09 38.04 -53.15
N ARG A 143 -14.19 38.03 -54.14
CA ARG A 143 -13.27 36.90 -54.35
C ARG A 143 -12.24 36.78 -53.24
N THR A 144 -11.63 37.90 -52.82
CA THR A 144 -10.71 37.92 -51.67
C THR A 144 -11.43 37.45 -50.40
N GLN A 145 -12.63 37.97 -50.13
CA GLN A 145 -13.43 37.55 -48.98
C GLN A 145 -13.78 36.05 -49.01
N VAL A 146 -14.14 35.48 -50.17
CA VAL A 146 -14.36 34.02 -50.27
C VAL A 146 -13.09 33.24 -49.94
N GLN A 147 -11.94 33.64 -50.49
CA GLN A 147 -10.67 32.97 -50.20
C GLN A 147 -10.29 33.06 -48.70
N GLU A 148 -10.45 34.23 -48.07
CA GLU A 148 -10.25 34.41 -46.62
C GLU A 148 -11.19 33.50 -45.79
N LYS A 149 -12.43 33.27 -46.25
CA LYS A 149 -13.37 32.36 -45.58
C LYS A 149 -13.03 30.89 -45.80
N ASP A 150 -12.51 30.51 -46.96
CA ASP A 150 -12.05 29.14 -47.24
C ASP A 150 -10.79 28.81 -46.41
N GLU A 151 -9.85 29.74 -46.30
CA GLU A 151 -8.64 29.61 -45.44
C GLU A 151 -9.04 29.50 -43.95
N LEU A 152 -10.00 30.31 -43.48
CA LEU A 152 -10.58 30.19 -42.14
C LEU A 152 -11.31 28.85 -41.92
N LEU A 153 -12.06 28.36 -42.91
CA LEU A 153 -12.74 27.06 -42.86
C LEU A 153 -11.74 25.90 -42.77
N GLN A 154 -10.63 25.97 -43.49
CA GLN A 154 -9.55 24.98 -43.38
C GLN A 154 -8.94 24.98 -41.97
N ALA A 155 -8.58 26.16 -41.44
CA ALA A 155 -8.01 26.28 -40.09
C ALA A 155 -8.97 25.72 -39.00
N ILE A 156 -10.26 26.08 -39.08
CA ILE A 156 -11.31 25.55 -38.18
C ILE A 156 -11.45 24.03 -38.33
N THR A 157 -11.32 23.49 -39.55
CA THR A 157 -11.40 22.05 -39.81
C THR A 157 -10.20 21.30 -39.20
N GLU A 158 -8.99 21.85 -39.31
CA GLU A 158 -7.79 21.28 -38.70
C GLU A 158 -7.89 21.31 -37.16
N ASP A 159 -8.30 22.43 -36.58
CA ASP A 159 -8.49 22.55 -35.12
C ASP A 159 -9.62 21.65 -34.60
N TYR A 160 -10.69 21.45 -35.38
CA TYR A 160 -11.70 20.44 -35.06
C TYR A 160 -11.12 19.02 -35.01
N GLN A 161 -10.21 18.63 -35.92
CA GLN A 161 -9.55 17.32 -35.85
C GLN A 161 -8.56 17.23 -34.67
N LYS A 162 -7.86 18.33 -34.33
CA LYS A 162 -7.02 18.41 -33.11
C LYS A 162 -7.87 18.22 -31.85
N CYS A 163 -9.00 18.93 -31.70
CA CYS A 163 -9.94 18.76 -30.60
C CYS A 163 -10.57 17.35 -30.57
N LYS A 164 -10.93 16.77 -31.72
CA LYS A 164 -11.48 15.41 -31.82
C LYS A 164 -10.48 14.33 -31.38
N THR A 165 -9.21 14.47 -31.75
CA THR A 165 -8.16 13.54 -31.32
C THR A 165 -7.77 13.74 -29.85
N GLN A 166 -7.74 14.97 -29.35
CA GLN A 166 -7.61 15.28 -27.92
C GLN A 166 -8.77 14.68 -27.11
N LYS A 167 -10.02 14.84 -27.56
CA LYS A 167 -11.21 14.23 -26.92
C LYS A 167 -11.10 12.71 -26.84
N LYS A 168 -10.61 12.04 -27.89
CA LYS A 168 -10.36 10.58 -27.86
C LYS A 168 -9.29 10.21 -26.83
N LYS A 169 -8.17 10.95 -26.77
CA LYS A 169 -7.11 10.73 -25.76
C LYS A 169 -7.60 10.96 -24.33
N LEU A 170 -8.40 12.00 -24.10
CA LEU A 170 -9.00 12.30 -22.79
C LEU A 170 -10.02 11.24 -22.36
N ALA A 171 -10.87 10.78 -23.28
CA ALA A 171 -11.80 9.68 -23.01
C ALA A 171 -11.05 8.39 -22.61
N GLN A 172 -9.98 8.04 -23.35
CA GLN A 172 -9.17 6.87 -23.03
C GLN A 172 -8.45 7.01 -21.68
N LYS A 173 -7.87 8.18 -21.37
CA LYS A 173 -7.31 8.47 -20.03
C LYS A 173 -8.35 8.34 -18.92
N TYR A 174 -9.58 8.81 -19.15
CA TYR A 174 -10.67 8.71 -18.19
C TYR A 174 -11.09 7.25 -17.94
N THR A 175 -11.15 6.42 -18.98
CA THR A 175 -11.39 4.97 -18.82
C THR A 175 -10.31 4.32 -17.96
N THR A 176 -9.02 4.53 -18.26
CA THR A 176 -7.92 3.97 -17.46
C THR A 176 -7.89 4.48 -16.02
N ALA A 177 -8.21 5.76 -15.79
CA ALA A 177 -8.33 6.31 -14.44
C ALA A 177 -9.50 5.70 -13.65
N ALA A 178 -10.63 5.40 -14.31
CA ALA A 178 -11.77 4.73 -13.69
C ALA A 178 -11.49 3.25 -13.39
N GLU A 179 -10.74 2.55 -14.26
CA GLU A 179 -10.25 1.19 -14.04
C GLU A 179 -9.30 1.16 -12.82
N GLN A 180 -8.34 2.09 -12.75
CA GLN A 180 -7.42 2.24 -11.61
C GLN A 180 -8.15 2.59 -10.30
N LEU A 181 -9.15 3.48 -10.35
CA LEU A 181 -9.97 3.80 -9.18
C LEU A 181 -10.73 2.55 -8.68
N THR A 182 -11.33 1.79 -9.60
CA THR A 182 -12.06 0.56 -9.27
C THR A 182 -11.15 -0.49 -8.63
N GLN A 183 -9.91 -0.63 -9.10
CA GLN A 183 -8.91 -1.51 -8.49
C GLN A 183 -8.50 -1.02 -7.09
N ALA A 184 -8.22 0.27 -6.92
CA ALA A 184 -7.87 0.86 -5.63
C ALA A 184 -9.01 0.73 -4.59
N GLU A 185 -10.28 0.82 -5.03
CA GLU A 185 -11.45 0.57 -4.17
C GLU A 185 -11.53 -0.89 -3.70
N GLN A 186 -11.25 -1.85 -4.59
CA GLN A 186 -11.19 -3.28 -4.25
C GLN A 186 -10.03 -3.60 -3.29
N GLU A 187 -8.85 -3.02 -3.51
CA GLU A 187 -7.69 -3.16 -2.61
C GLU A 187 -7.98 -2.54 -1.23
N LYS A 188 -8.64 -1.37 -1.19
CA LYS A 188 -9.09 -0.74 0.05
C LYS A 188 -10.07 -1.61 0.84
N ASP A 189 -11.02 -2.26 0.17
CA ASP A 189 -12.02 -3.13 0.82
C ASP A 189 -11.40 -4.46 1.28
N ALA A 190 -10.44 -5.01 0.52
CA ALA A 190 -9.64 -6.16 0.96
C ALA A 190 -8.81 -5.85 2.22
N LEU A 191 -8.14 -4.69 2.25
CA LEU A 191 -7.39 -4.22 3.42
C LEU A 191 -8.30 -3.90 4.61
N ALA A 192 -9.53 -3.42 4.38
CA ALA A 192 -10.52 -3.24 5.44
C ALA A 192 -10.96 -4.59 6.05
N PHE A 193 -11.20 -5.60 5.22
CA PHE A 193 -11.51 -6.97 5.67
C PHE A 193 -10.34 -7.61 6.44
N GLU A 194 -9.09 -7.43 5.99
CA GLU A 194 -7.93 -7.95 6.71
C GLU A 194 -7.69 -7.22 8.04
N ASN A 195 -7.90 -5.91 8.12
CA ASN A 195 -7.89 -5.17 9.40
C ASN A 195 -9.01 -5.65 10.34
N GLN A 196 -10.23 -5.87 9.83
CA GLN A 196 -11.34 -6.42 10.61
C GLN A 196 -10.97 -7.80 11.21
N LYS A 197 -10.31 -8.66 10.42
CA LYS A 197 -9.80 -9.95 10.87
C LYS A 197 -8.72 -9.78 11.95
N LEU A 198 -7.70 -8.95 11.74
CA LEU A 198 -6.62 -8.71 12.70
C LEU A 198 -7.13 -8.13 14.04
N VAL A 199 -8.19 -7.31 14.01
CA VAL A 199 -8.88 -6.84 15.22
C VAL A 199 -9.56 -7.99 15.96
N ASN A 200 -10.25 -8.89 15.25
CA ASN A 200 -10.90 -10.07 15.83
C ASN A 200 -9.87 -11.09 16.39
N ASP A 201 -8.76 -11.30 15.70
CA ASP A 201 -7.66 -12.15 16.15
C ASP A 201 -7.03 -11.56 17.43
N ARG A 202 -6.81 -10.23 17.47
CA ARG A 202 -6.30 -9.52 18.66
C ARG A 202 -7.25 -9.59 19.85
N THR A 203 -8.56 -9.43 19.67
CA THR A 203 -9.53 -9.56 20.78
C THR A 203 -9.61 -11.00 21.29
N THR A 204 -9.47 -11.99 20.41
CA THR A 204 -9.38 -13.41 20.78
C THR A 204 -8.13 -13.67 21.63
N ILE A 205 -6.94 -13.26 21.17
CA ILE A 205 -5.68 -13.40 21.91
C ILE A 205 -5.73 -12.71 23.28
N ASN A 206 -6.32 -11.51 23.38
CA ASN A 206 -6.50 -10.84 24.66
C ASN A 206 -7.37 -11.66 25.63
N SER A 207 -8.44 -12.31 25.13
CA SER A 207 -9.29 -13.17 25.97
C SER A 207 -8.59 -14.46 26.43
N GLU A 208 -7.69 -15.00 25.60
CA GLU A 208 -6.83 -16.13 25.96
C GLU A 208 -5.80 -15.74 27.03
N ILE A 209 -5.21 -14.54 26.92
CA ILE A 209 -4.28 -13.99 27.93
C ILE A 209 -4.97 -13.84 29.29
N GLU A 210 -6.20 -13.31 29.34
CA GLU A 210 -6.95 -13.23 30.62
C GLU A 210 -7.34 -14.61 31.16
N SER A 211 -7.71 -15.56 30.30
CA SER A 211 -7.96 -16.95 30.73
C SER A 211 -6.70 -17.62 31.30
N LEU A 212 -5.53 -17.34 30.73
CA LEU A 212 -4.24 -17.84 31.22
C LEU A 212 -3.81 -17.15 32.51
N ARG A 213 -4.04 -15.84 32.66
CA ARG A 213 -3.83 -15.10 33.93
C ARG A 213 -4.64 -15.73 35.06
N LEU A 214 -5.94 -15.93 34.86
CA LEU A 214 -6.82 -16.54 35.87
C LEU A 214 -6.36 -17.97 36.25
N LYS A 215 -5.89 -18.77 35.28
CA LYS A 215 -5.32 -20.10 35.54
C LYS A 215 -4.01 -20.04 36.34
N ILE A 216 -3.12 -19.10 36.03
CA ILE A 216 -1.87 -18.88 36.78
C ILE A 216 -2.18 -18.45 38.22
N GLU A 217 -3.17 -17.57 38.42
CA GLU A 217 -3.60 -17.11 39.74
C GLU A 217 -4.25 -18.23 40.56
N THR A 218 -5.08 -19.06 39.92
CA THR A 218 -5.63 -20.29 40.53
C THR A 218 -4.52 -21.27 40.93
N ALA A 219 -3.52 -21.47 40.06
CA ALA A 219 -2.39 -22.35 40.33
C ALA A 219 -1.48 -21.82 41.46
N LYS A 220 -1.32 -20.49 41.58
CA LYS A 220 -0.64 -19.87 42.72
C LYS A 220 -1.38 -20.13 44.04
N SER A 221 -2.70 -19.96 44.07
CA SER A 221 -3.49 -20.28 45.26
C SER A 221 -3.30 -21.75 45.66
N PHE A 222 -3.40 -22.66 44.70
CA PHE A 222 -3.22 -24.09 44.94
C PHE A 222 -1.80 -24.47 45.40
N ASN A 223 -0.76 -23.79 44.91
CA ASN A 223 0.60 -23.95 45.43
C ASN A 223 0.70 -23.46 46.89
N ASN A 224 0.13 -22.31 47.23
CA ASN A 224 0.10 -21.81 48.60
C ASN A 224 -0.64 -22.78 49.55
N ASP A 225 -1.75 -23.37 49.09
CA ASP A 225 -2.49 -24.39 49.83
C ASP A 225 -1.64 -25.66 50.05
N ILE A 226 -0.86 -26.08 49.05
CA ILE A 226 0.09 -27.20 49.16
C ILE A 226 1.22 -26.87 50.15
N GLU A 227 1.85 -25.70 50.05
CA GLU A 227 2.93 -25.28 50.95
C GLU A 227 2.44 -25.22 52.41
N GLY A 228 1.25 -24.67 52.64
CA GLY A 228 0.58 -24.67 53.94
C GLY A 228 0.22 -26.08 54.46
N SER A 229 0.04 -27.07 53.58
CA SER A 229 -0.16 -28.48 53.96
C SER A 229 1.15 -29.25 54.19
N LEU A 230 2.25 -28.82 53.55
CA LEU A 230 3.56 -29.46 53.62
C LEU A 230 4.30 -29.11 54.92
N GLN A 231 4.17 -27.88 55.40
CA GLN A 231 4.86 -27.42 56.62
C GLN A 231 4.44 -28.20 57.90
N PRO A 232 3.15 -28.54 58.13
CA PRO A 232 2.76 -29.48 59.20
C PRO A 232 3.42 -30.86 59.09
N LEU A 233 3.57 -31.40 57.87
CA LEU A 233 4.21 -32.70 57.64
C LEU A 233 5.72 -32.65 57.87
N GLN A 234 6.38 -31.52 57.56
CA GLN A 234 7.78 -31.29 57.92
C GLN A 234 7.97 -31.26 59.44
N ASN A 235 7.06 -30.58 60.17
CA ASN A 235 7.08 -30.55 61.63
C ASN A 235 6.87 -31.95 62.25
N GLU A 236 5.95 -32.75 61.71
CA GLU A 236 5.74 -34.14 62.14
C GLU A 236 6.96 -35.03 61.87
N LEU A 237 7.63 -34.84 60.73
CA LEU A 237 8.86 -35.56 60.39
C LEU A 237 10.02 -35.15 61.31
N GLN A 238 10.16 -33.87 61.65
CA GLN A 238 11.15 -33.41 62.62
C GLN A 238 10.92 -34.06 64.00
N GLN A 239 9.68 -34.02 64.51
CA GLN A 239 9.33 -34.66 65.80
C GLN A 239 9.61 -36.17 65.81
N LYS A 240 9.45 -36.85 64.67
CA LYS A 240 9.79 -38.27 64.53
C LYS A 240 11.29 -38.52 64.50
N ASN A 241 12.08 -37.63 63.89
CA ASN A 241 13.54 -37.72 63.94
C ASN A 241 14.07 -37.48 65.36
N GLU A 242 13.54 -36.48 66.07
CA GLU A 242 13.85 -36.21 67.49
C GLU A 242 13.53 -37.42 68.39
N LEU A 243 12.40 -38.10 68.14
CA LEU A 243 12.03 -39.34 68.82
C LEU A 243 12.96 -40.52 68.47
N ILE A 244 13.43 -40.61 67.22
CA ILE A 244 14.38 -41.66 66.80
C ILE A 244 15.71 -41.47 67.52
N SER A 245 16.27 -40.27 67.55
CA SER A 245 17.55 -40.01 68.24
C SER A 245 17.46 -40.29 69.75
N ALA A 246 16.34 -39.95 70.40
CA ALA A 246 16.12 -40.31 71.81
C ALA A 246 16.02 -41.84 72.05
N LEU A 247 15.53 -42.61 71.07
CA LEU A 247 15.55 -44.08 71.12
C LEU A 247 16.93 -44.67 70.82
N GLU A 248 17.72 -44.03 69.96
CA GLU A 248 19.12 -44.41 69.69
C GLU A 248 20.00 -44.20 70.93
N GLU A 249 19.89 -43.05 71.60
CA GLU A 249 20.53 -42.79 72.90
C GLU A 249 20.14 -43.84 73.96
N GLN A 250 18.85 -44.19 74.04
CA GLN A 250 18.38 -45.23 74.96
C GLN A 250 18.95 -46.62 74.64
N ILE A 251 19.09 -46.96 73.35
CA ILE A 251 19.69 -48.23 72.90
C ILE A 251 21.18 -48.28 73.23
N ASP A 252 21.92 -47.19 73.05
CA ASP A 252 23.35 -47.14 73.38
C ASP A 252 23.62 -47.16 74.89
N SER A 253 22.78 -46.50 75.70
CA SER A 253 22.79 -46.66 77.15
C SER A 253 22.54 -48.12 77.58
N GLN A 254 21.58 -48.81 76.96
CA GLN A 254 21.33 -50.24 77.23
C GLN A 254 22.47 -51.16 76.76
N ARG A 255 23.19 -50.80 75.69
CA ARG A 255 24.40 -51.52 75.25
C ARG A 255 25.53 -51.37 76.28
N GLU A 256 25.70 -50.19 76.86
CA GLU A 256 26.67 -49.93 77.93
C GLU A 256 26.33 -50.72 79.21
N GLU A 257 25.06 -50.75 79.63
CA GLU A 257 24.62 -51.62 80.75
C GLU A 257 24.94 -53.11 80.48
N ILE A 258 24.63 -53.61 79.27
CA ILE A 258 24.92 -54.99 78.88
C ILE A 258 26.43 -55.29 78.87
N GLN A 259 27.27 -54.34 78.44
CA GLN A 259 28.73 -54.49 78.53
C GLN A 259 29.19 -54.56 79.99
N ASN A 260 28.69 -53.67 80.86
CA ASN A 260 29.02 -53.67 82.28
C ASN A 260 28.67 -55.02 82.94
N TYR A 261 27.47 -55.56 82.68
CA TYR A 261 27.09 -56.91 83.16
C TYR A 261 27.95 -58.03 82.58
N ALA A 262 28.43 -57.91 81.34
CA ALA A 262 29.35 -58.87 80.74
C ALA A 262 30.73 -58.86 81.43
N GLU A 263 31.24 -57.68 81.78
CA GLU A 263 32.47 -57.55 82.57
C GLU A 263 32.32 -58.05 84.01
N GLU A 264 31.21 -57.75 84.69
CA GLU A 264 30.92 -58.32 86.02
C GLU A 264 30.87 -59.84 85.97
N ARG A 265 30.21 -60.41 84.95
CA ARG A 265 30.18 -61.86 84.72
C ARG A 265 31.59 -62.44 84.50
N GLN A 266 32.48 -61.74 83.79
CA GLN A 266 33.88 -62.18 83.66
C GLN A 266 34.62 -62.13 85.00
N LYS A 267 34.50 -61.02 85.75
CA LYS A 267 35.09 -60.86 87.09
C LYS A 267 34.65 -61.99 88.04
N ILE A 268 33.38 -62.42 87.98
CA ILE A 268 32.85 -63.57 88.72
C ILE A 268 33.48 -64.90 88.25
N LEU A 269 33.62 -65.12 86.95
CA LEU A 269 34.27 -66.33 86.40
C LEU A 269 35.75 -66.42 86.81
N ASP A 270 36.47 -65.30 86.82
CA ASP A 270 37.88 -65.25 87.24
C ASP A 270 38.02 -65.58 88.74
N ILE A 271 37.12 -65.06 89.58
CA ILE A 271 37.03 -65.41 91.00
C ILE A 271 36.71 -66.90 91.19
N MET A 272 35.78 -67.47 90.42
CA MET A 272 35.47 -68.91 90.48
C MET A 272 36.67 -69.77 90.08
N GLN A 273 37.44 -69.40 89.04
CA GLN A 273 38.66 -70.10 88.67
C GLN A 273 39.75 -70.00 89.75
N ALA A 274 39.92 -68.83 90.36
CA ALA A 274 40.84 -68.63 91.47
C ALA A 274 40.46 -69.48 92.70
N MET A 275 39.17 -69.55 93.03
CA MET A 275 38.65 -70.41 94.10
C MET A 275 38.82 -71.90 93.78
N GLN A 276 38.57 -72.33 92.54
CA GLN A 276 38.75 -73.72 92.12
C GLN A 276 40.22 -74.14 92.16
N LYS A 277 41.14 -73.25 91.76
CA LYS A 277 42.59 -73.48 91.91
C LYS A 277 42.97 -73.58 93.38
N ALA A 278 42.54 -72.63 94.22
CA ALA A 278 42.84 -72.65 95.65
C ALA A 278 42.29 -73.91 96.36
N LEU A 279 41.13 -74.42 95.91
CA LEU A 279 40.59 -75.71 96.37
C LEU A 279 41.52 -76.86 95.99
N ALA A 280 41.96 -76.95 94.74
CA ALA A 280 42.88 -78.00 94.28
C ALA A 280 44.26 -77.93 94.98
N ASP A 281 44.79 -76.72 95.21
CA ASP A 281 46.02 -76.50 95.97
C ASP A 281 45.86 -76.97 97.44
N VAL A 282 44.69 -76.78 98.05
CA VAL A 282 44.35 -77.27 99.41
C VAL A 282 44.11 -78.78 99.43
N GLU A 283 43.44 -79.36 98.43
CA GLU A 283 43.23 -80.81 98.30
C GLU A 283 44.56 -81.55 98.14
N GLY A 284 45.45 -81.07 97.27
CA GLY A 284 46.80 -81.59 97.12
C GLY A 284 47.65 -81.43 98.38
N SER A 285 47.50 -80.31 99.11
CA SER A 285 48.15 -80.11 100.42
C SER A 285 47.61 -81.08 101.48
N PHE A 286 46.30 -81.38 101.46
CA PHE A 286 45.67 -82.34 102.36
C PHE A 286 46.12 -83.77 102.05
N GLU A 287 46.21 -84.14 100.77
CA GLU A 287 46.75 -85.44 100.34
C GLU A 287 48.23 -85.59 100.73
N GLN A 288 49.06 -84.55 100.57
CA GLN A 288 50.43 -84.54 101.06
C GLN A 288 50.48 -84.75 102.58
N LEU A 289 49.72 -83.98 103.36
CA LEU A 289 49.65 -84.12 104.82
C LEU A 289 49.09 -85.48 105.26
N GLN A 290 48.17 -86.08 104.51
CA GLN A 290 47.64 -87.41 104.79
C GLN A 290 48.70 -88.50 104.54
N ASN A 291 49.47 -88.37 103.45
CA ASN A 291 50.62 -89.23 103.15
C ASN A 291 51.76 -89.06 104.16
N GLU A 292 52.08 -87.83 104.59
CA GLU A 292 53.04 -87.58 105.67
C GLU A 292 52.57 -88.17 107.00
N ASN A 293 51.29 -88.02 107.35
CA ASN A 293 50.71 -88.59 108.56
C ASN A 293 50.74 -90.14 108.53
N ALA A 294 50.52 -90.76 107.36
CA ALA A 294 50.70 -92.19 107.16
C ALA A 294 52.18 -92.60 107.30
N ALA A 295 53.12 -91.88 106.70
CA ALA A 295 54.56 -92.13 106.81
C ALA A 295 55.09 -91.93 108.24
N LEU A 296 54.58 -90.94 108.97
CA LEU A 296 54.86 -90.70 110.38
C LEU A 296 54.30 -91.81 111.26
N LYS A 297 53.06 -92.27 111.02
CA LYS A 297 52.51 -93.45 111.70
C LYS A 297 53.36 -94.70 111.45
N LEU A 298 53.89 -94.88 110.23
CA LEU A 298 54.83 -95.97 109.92
C LEU A 298 56.16 -95.84 110.69
N ARG A 299 56.74 -94.62 110.73
CA ARG A 299 57.98 -94.30 111.47
C ARG A 299 57.84 -94.38 113.00
N VAL A 300 56.66 -94.09 113.55
CA VAL A 300 56.37 -94.23 114.98
C VAL A 300 56.15 -95.69 115.37
N LYS A 301 55.56 -96.51 114.47
CA LYS A 301 55.34 -97.95 114.71
C LYS A 301 56.63 -98.77 114.61
N ASN A 302 57.59 -98.34 113.79
CA ASN A 302 58.90 -98.95 113.62
C ASN A 302 59.98 -98.05 114.24
N GLY A 303 60.21 -98.17 115.55
CA GLY A 303 61.02 -97.24 116.36
C GLY A 303 62.48 -97.05 115.89
N ALA A 304 62.69 -96.09 114.99
CA ALA A 304 63.98 -95.72 114.43
C ALA A 304 64.37 -94.29 114.83
N LYS A 305 65.65 -94.09 115.20
CA LYS A 305 66.19 -92.77 115.56
C LYS A 305 66.20 -91.82 114.35
N PRO A 306 65.96 -90.52 114.54
CA PRO A 306 66.00 -89.55 113.44
C PRO A 306 67.42 -89.42 112.89
N VAL A 307 67.60 -89.77 111.61
CA VAL A 307 68.82 -89.46 110.84
C VAL A 307 68.51 -88.27 109.94
N SER A 308 68.99 -87.09 110.33
CA SER A 308 69.05 -85.94 109.43
C SER A 308 70.18 -86.11 108.43
N LYS A 309 69.90 -85.86 107.16
CA LYS A 309 70.91 -85.46 106.16
C LYS A 309 70.36 -84.30 105.31
N PRO A 310 71.18 -83.28 105.03
CA PRO A 310 70.76 -82.10 104.29
C PRO A 310 70.76 -82.33 102.76
N PHE A 311 70.36 -81.28 102.03
CA PHE A 311 70.36 -81.18 100.57
C PHE A 311 71.61 -81.75 99.89
N ALA A 312 71.40 -82.51 98.80
CA ALA A 312 72.47 -82.93 97.91
C ALA A 312 72.84 -81.81 96.94
N THR A 313 73.96 -81.13 97.19
CA THR A 313 74.49 -80.07 96.32
C THR A 313 75.33 -80.67 95.18
N GLN A 314 74.68 -81.04 94.07
CA GLN A 314 75.31 -81.15 92.75
C GLN A 314 74.23 -81.22 91.66
N GLN A 315 74.13 -80.17 90.84
CA GLN A 315 73.44 -80.18 89.54
C GLN A 315 74.45 -79.75 88.49
N ASP A 316 74.60 -80.55 87.43
CA ASP A 316 75.47 -80.22 86.31
C ASP A 316 74.83 -79.13 85.44
N PHE A 317 75.37 -77.91 85.55
CA PHE A 317 74.87 -76.74 84.80
C PHE A 317 75.14 -76.80 83.30
N ASP A 318 75.99 -77.72 82.83
CA ASP A 318 76.34 -77.87 81.41
C ASP A 318 75.16 -78.39 80.55
N ASN A 319 74.11 -78.92 81.17
CA ASN A 319 72.86 -79.34 80.51
C ASN A 319 71.72 -78.31 80.62
N LEU A 320 71.98 -77.09 81.14
CA LEU A 320 70.91 -76.10 81.37
C LEU A 320 70.52 -75.38 80.06
N SER A 321 69.43 -75.82 79.44
CA SER A 321 68.90 -75.18 78.22
C SER A 321 68.46 -73.74 78.47
N ILE A 322 69.10 -72.78 77.81
CA ILE A 322 68.84 -71.34 77.98
C ILE A 322 67.57 -70.93 77.19
N PRO A 323 66.52 -70.41 77.85
CA PRO A 323 65.20 -70.18 77.23
C PRO A 323 65.10 -68.89 76.39
N PHE A 324 66.22 -68.30 75.96
CA PHE A 324 66.24 -67.07 75.17
C PHE A 324 66.36 -67.36 73.67
N THR A 325 66.02 -66.36 72.85
CA THR A 325 66.14 -66.36 71.38
C THR A 325 66.99 -65.17 70.91
N GLY A 326 67.38 -65.17 69.63
CA GLY A 326 68.20 -64.10 69.02
C GLY A 326 69.52 -63.81 69.74
N ASP A 327 69.96 -62.55 69.68
CA ASP A 327 71.26 -62.10 70.20
C ASP A 327 71.42 -62.28 71.71
N LEU A 328 70.32 -62.33 72.46
CA LEU A 328 70.36 -62.61 73.90
C LEU A 328 70.67 -64.10 74.14
N LYS A 329 70.20 -65.02 73.29
CA LYS A 329 70.59 -66.43 73.34
C LYS A 329 72.09 -66.60 73.07
N ALA A 330 72.60 -65.96 72.02
CA ALA A 330 74.01 -66.02 71.65
C ALA A 330 74.91 -65.52 72.78
N ARG A 331 74.63 -64.31 73.31
CA ARG A 331 75.38 -63.74 74.44
C ARG A 331 75.30 -64.60 75.71
N SER A 332 74.12 -65.12 76.03
CA SER A 332 73.92 -65.97 77.22
C SER A 332 74.62 -67.33 77.11
N SER A 333 74.61 -67.93 75.92
CA SER A 333 75.34 -69.18 75.64
C SER A 333 76.84 -68.99 75.78
N ASN A 334 77.37 -67.89 75.23
CA ASN A 334 78.78 -67.53 75.39
C ASN A 334 79.17 -67.33 76.87
N ILE A 335 78.31 -66.67 77.67
CA ILE A 335 78.54 -66.48 79.11
C ILE A 335 78.58 -67.82 79.86
N MET A 336 77.68 -68.77 79.54
CA MET A 336 77.67 -70.10 80.15
C MET A 336 78.92 -70.93 79.82
N GLN A 337 79.59 -70.65 78.69
CA GLN A 337 80.83 -71.31 78.28
C GLN A 337 82.12 -70.73 78.90
N LEU A 338 82.06 -69.62 79.66
CA LEU A 338 83.26 -68.97 80.22
C LEU A 338 83.84 -69.75 81.42
N PRO A 339 84.96 -70.49 81.28
CA PRO A 339 85.45 -71.39 82.32
C PRO A 339 85.90 -70.67 83.60
N GLN A 340 86.33 -69.40 83.48
CA GLN A 340 86.86 -68.59 84.59
C GLN A 340 85.82 -68.14 85.62
N TYR A 341 84.52 -68.34 85.35
CA TYR A 341 83.44 -68.01 86.28
C TYR A 341 82.80 -69.28 86.86
N THR A 342 82.42 -69.25 88.13
CA THR A 342 81.63 -70.32 88.76
C THR A 342 80.22 -70.38 88.15
N PRO A 343 79.49 -71.52 88.21
CA PRO A 343 78.15 -71.62 87.61
C PRO A 343 77.17 -70.54 88.09
N PHE A 344 77.24 -70.18 89.38
CA PHE A 344 76.44 -69.08 89.96
C PHE A 344 76.83 -67.71 89.38
N GLN A 345 78.12 -67.46 89.17
CA GLN A 345 78.59 -66.22 88.51
C GLN A 345 78.18 -66.16 87.04
N ARG A 346 78.18 -67.29 86.31
CA ARG A 346 77.68 -67.35 84.92
C ARG A 346 76.19 -67.05 84.87
N LEU A 347 75.38 -67.64 85.76
CA LEU A 347 73.96 -67.31 85.90
C LEU A 347 73.74 -65.82 86.23
N GLN A 348 74.51 -65.24 87.15
CA GLN A 348 74.43 -63.81 87.45
C GLN A 348 74.77 -62.93 86.23
N LEU A 349 75.77 -63.32 85.43
CA LEU A 349 76.13 -62.61 84.19
C LEU A 349 75.03 -62.75 83.11
N VAL A 350 74.40 -63.92 82.97
CA VAL A 350 73.23 -64.13 82.09
C VAL A 350 72.04 -63.27 82.54
N LEU A 351 71.76 -63.20 83.84
CA LEU A 351 70.72 -62.34 84.41
C LEU A 351 71.02 -60.86 84.18
N ASN A 352 72.29 -60.44 84.36
CA ASN A 352 72.71 -59.05 84.10
C ASN A 352 72.56 -58.67 82.62
N GLU A 353 72.91 -59.55 81.68
CA GLU A 353 72.76 -59.29 80.24
C GLU A 353 71.28 -59.31 79.81
N SER A 354 70.47 -60.16 80.42
CA SER A 354 69.01 -60.16 80.28
C SER A 354 68.41 -58.85 80.79
N ALA A 355 68.86 -58.35 81.94
CA ALA A 355 68.42 -57.07 82.50
C ALA A 355 68.76 -55.89 81.59
N LYS A 356 69.95 -55.85 80.98
CA LYS A 356 70.28 -54.84 79.95
C LYS A 356 69.34 -54.91 78.74
N GLN A 357 69.04 -56.11 78.25
CA GLN A 357 68.16 -56.29 77.10
C GLN A 357 66.72 -55.86 77.43
N ILE A 358 66.23 -56.18 78.64
CA ILE A 358 64.94 -55.71 79.16
C ILE A 358 64.94 -54.19 79.30
N GLN A 359 65.99 -53.57 79.83
CA GLN A 359 66.10 -52.12 79.96
C GLN A 359 66.08 -51.44 78.58
N SER A 360 66.86 -51.93 77.62
CA SER A 360 66.91 -51.38 76.25
C SER A 360 65.55 -51.50 75.55
N LEU A 361 64.84 -52.63 75.71
CA LEU A 361 63.47 -52.78 75.21
C LEU A 361 62.49 -51.84 75.94
N THR A 362 62.64 -51.63 77.25
CA THR A 362 61.83 -50.70 78.03
C THR A 362 62.03 -49.25 77.58
N GLU A 363 63.27 -48.86 77.27
CA GLU A 363 63.61 -47.54 76.71
C GLU A 363 63.03 -47.37 75.29
N GLN A 364 63.11 -48.39 74.43
CA GLN A 364 62.47 -48.38 73.11
C GLN A 364 60.94 -48.27 73.20
N VAL A 365 60.30 -49.05 74.07
CA VAL A 365 58.85 -48.95 74.33
C VAL A 365 58.50 -47.56 74.87
N THR A 366 59.27 -47.01 75.82
CA THR A 366 59.04 -45.67 76.36
C THR A 366 59.14 -44.58 75.28
N MET A 367 60.08 -44.69 74.33
CA MET A 367 60.16 -43.77 73.20
C MET A 367 59.02 -43.98 72.19
N ALA A 368 58.61 -45.22 71.94
CA ALA A 368 57.46 -45.53 71.09
C ALA A 368 56.15 -44.97 71.67
N THR A 369 55.91 -45.18 72.97
CA THR A 369 54.75 -44.62 73.70
C THR A 369 54.77 -43.10 73.67
N LYS A 370 55.89 -42.44 73.98
CA LYS A 370 55.99 -40.96 73.88
C LYS A 370 55.76 -40.44 72.46
N LYS A 371 56.17 -41.19 71.42
CA LYS A 371 55.89 -40.83 70.03
C LYS A 371 54.41 -41.04 69.69
N ALA A 372 53.78 -42.11 70.19
CA ALA A 372 52.35 -42.35 70.05
C ALA A 372 51.53 -41.25 70.75
N GLU A 373 51.84 -40.93 72.02
CA GLU A 373 51.23 -39.82 72.77
C GLU A 373 51.39 -38.46 72.07
N ALA A 374 52.56 -38.16 71.50
CA ALA A 374 52.78 -36.94 70.74
C ALA A 374 52.01 -36.91 69.41
N THR A 375 51.84 -38.06 68.75
CA THR A 375 51.05 -38.17 67.52
C THR A 375 49.56 -38.11 67.82
N GLN A 376 49.12 -38.72 68.92
CA GLN A 376 47.74 -38.64 69.41
C GLN A 376 47.40 -37.20 69.80
N LYS A 377 48.23 -36.51 70.59
CA LYS A 377 48.00 -35.09 70.90
C LYS A 377 48.02 -34.18 69.67
N ALA A 378 48.82 -34.50 68.64
CA ALA A 378 48.76 -33.77 67.38
C ALA A 378 47.44 -34.03 66.63
N PHE A 379 46.90 -35.24 66.70
CA PHE A 379 45.58 -35.60 66.15
C PHE A 379 44.43 -35.01 66.96
N ASP A 380 44.48 -35.05 68.29
CA ASP A 380 43.48 -34.47 69.20
C ASP A 380 43.41 -32.95 69.02
N ASN A 381 44.57 -32.28 68.96
CA ASN A 381 44.64 -30.85 68.64
C ASN A 381 44.08 -30.57 67.23
N PHE A 382 44.44 -31.36 66.23
CA PHE A 382 43.90 -31.21 64.87
C PHE A 382 42.37 -31.41 64.82
N ALA A 383 41.82 -32.33 65.62
CA ALA A 383 40.38 -32.54 65.74
C ALA A 383 39.69 -31.36 66.44
N VAL A 384 40.30 -30.79 67.49
CA VAL A 384 39.80 -29.55 68.14
C VAL A 384 39.87 -28.36 67.18
N ASP A 385 40.98 -28.18 66.47
CA ASP A 385 41.12 -27.16 65.43
C ASP A 385 40.07 -27.37 64.31
N GLN A 386 39.80 -28.62 63.91
CA GLN A 386 38.78 -28.95 62.90
C GLN A 386 37.36 -28.67 63.39
N VAL A 387 37.05 -28.88 64.67
CA VAL A 387 35.78 -28.44 65.28
C VAL A 387 35.68 -26.93 65.27
N ILE A 388 36.73 -26.19 65.67
CA ILE A 388 36.78 -24.73 65.61
C ILE A 388 36.59 -24.22 64.16
N TYR A 389 37.20 -24.89 63.17
CA TYR A 389 36.97 -24.56 61.77
C TYR A 389 35.55 -24.90 61.30
N SER A 390 34.92 -25.98 61.80
CA SER A 390 33.49 -26.24 61.54
C SER A 390 32.64 -25.13 62.17
N GLU A 391 32.81 -24.82 63.45
CA GLU A 391 32.07 -23.76 64.15
C GLU A 391 32.24 -22.39 63.47
N ILE A 392 33.44 -22.05 62.98
CA ILE A 392 33.69 -20.83 62.18
C ILE A 392 32.98 -20.91 60.82
N CYS A 393 33.03 -22.05 60.12
CA CYS A 393 32.33 -22.23 58.84
C CYS A 393 30.80 -22.22 59.01
N ASP A 394 30.27 -22.86 60.04
CA ASP A 394 28.85 -22.94 60.35
C ASP A 394 28.32 -21.59 60.83
N ALA A 395 29.07 -20.85 61.66
CA ALA A 395 28.75 -19.46 62.01
C ALA A 395 28.82 -18.53 60.79
N LEU A 396 29.83 -18.65 59.93
CA LEU A 396 29.91 -17.89 58.67
C LEU A 396 28.75 -18.25 57.73
N ILE A 397 28.34 -19.53 57.66
CA ILE A 397 27.20 -19.98 56.86
C ILE A 397 25.88 -19.50 57.47
N GLU A 398 25.74 -19.49 58.79
CA GLU A 398 24.57 -18.96 59.49
C GLU A 398 24.47 -17.44 59.30
N ASP A 399 25.57 -16.70 59.42
CA ASP A 399 25.60 -15.26 59.20
C ASP A 399 25.46 -14.89 57.71
N LEU A 400 25.99 -15.68 56.77
CA LEU A 400 25.70 -15.54 55.34
C LEU A 400 24.22 -15.84 55.02
N LYS A 401 23.61 -16.84 55.68
CA LYS A 401 22.16 -17.10 55.58
C LYS A 401 21.35 -15.95 56.18
N LYS A 402 21.75 -15.40 57.33
CA LYS A 402 21.14 -14.19 57.93
C LYS A 402 21.29 -12.98 57.02
N LEU A 403 22.44 -12.77 56.38
CA LEU A 403 22.63 -11.71 55.38
C LEU A 403 21.66 -11.92 54.20
N ALA A 404 21.60 -13.13 53.66
CA ALA A 404 20.74 -13.45 52.52
C ALA A 404 19.23 -13.30 52.83
N THR A 405 18.77 -13.63 54.05
CA THR A 405 17.38 -13.39 54.46
C THR A 405 17.11 -11.94 54.87
N ASN A 406 18.12 -11.22 55.38
CA ASN A 406 18.03 -9.80 55.75
C ASN A 406 18.52 -8.86 54.63
N GLN A 407 18.33 -9.23 53.37
CA GLN A 407 18.83 -8.45 52.22
C GLN A 407 18.23 -7.02 52.17
N GLU A 408 17.02 -6.80 52.70
CA GLU A 408 16.44 -5.47 52.89
C GLU A 408 17.11 -4.65 54.02
N LEU A 409 17.66 -5.30 55.06
CA LEU A 409 18.42 -4.62 56.11
C LEU A 409 19.87 -4.34 55.70
N ILE A 410 20.50 -5.17 54.86
CA ILE A 410 21.82 -4.86 54.29
C ILE A 410 21.75 -3.54 53.51
N ASN A 411 20.74 -3.40 52.64
CA ASN A 411 20.50 -2.18 51.85
C ASN A 411 20.13 -0.95 52.70
N ASN A 412 19.92 -1.10 54.01
CA ASN A 412 19.60 -0.04 54.96
C ASN A 412 20.59 0.02 56.15
N CYS A 413 21.72 -0.69 56.09
CA CYS A 413 22.67 -0.77 57.20
C CYS A 413 23.71 0.37 57.13
N PRO A 414 23.78 1.31 58.10
CA PRO A 414 24.65 2.49 58.01
C PRO A 414 26.17 2.22 58.07
N LEU A 415 26.60 0.95 58.10
CA LEU A 415 28.00 0.54 58.26
C LEU A 415 28.75 0.39 56.92
N SER A 416 28.07 0.47 55.77
CA SER A 416 28.70 0.31 54.44
C SER A 416 29.20 1.62 53.79
N GLU A 417 28.84 2.80 54.31
CA GLU A 417 29.22 4.09 53.70
C GLU A 417 30.55 4.69 54.23
N GLY A 418 31.33 3.96 55.03
CA GLY A 418 32.50 4.57 55.70
C GLY A 418 33.60 3.65 56.23
N ASN A 419 33.73 2.42 55.72
CA ASN A 419 34.82 1.51 56.09
C ASN A 419 35.55 0.99 54.85
N GLU A 420 36.30 1.90 54.20
CA GLU A 420 37.07 1.61 52.98
C GLU A 420 38.10 0.50 53.22
N ASP A 421 38.81 0.50 54.37
CA ASP A 421 39.78 -0.54 54.74
C ASP A 421 39.19 -1.96 54.69
N PHE A 422 37.97 -2.15 55.20
CA PHE A 422 37.30 -3.47 55.18
C PHE A 422 36.83 -3.84 53.77
N LEU A 423 36.35 -2.88 52.98
CA LEU A 423 35.94 -3.11 51.59
C LEU A 423 37.15 -3.40 50.68
N GLU A 424 38.28 -2.72 50.88
CA GLU A 424 39.53 -2.96 50.16
C GLU A 424 40.12 -4.33 50.54
N TYR A 425 40.11 -4.70 51.83
CA TYR A 425 40.49 -6.05 52.27
C TYR A 425 39.58 -7.14 51.67
N LEU A 426 38.26 -6.94 51.65
CA LEU A 426 37.32 -7.87 51.03
C LEU A 426 37.56 -8.00 49.52
N ASN A 427 37.72 -6.89 48.81
CA ASN A 427 38.03 -6.88 47.39
C ASN A 427 39.37 -7.57 47.10
N GLN A 428 40.42 -7.30 47.88
CA GLN A 428 41.71 -7.96 47.76
C GLN A 428 41.58 -9.49 47.96
N LYS A 429 40.83 -9.95 48.97
CA LYS A 429 40.67 -11.38 49.25
C LYS A 429 39.73 -12.10 48.28
N ILE A 430 38.72 -11.41 47.76
CA ILE A 430 37.91 -11.87 46.63
C ILE A 430 38.79 -12.00 45.38
N GLU A 431 39.68 -11.04 45.10
CA GLU A 431 40.55 -11.10 43.93
C GLU A 431 41.63 -12.19 44.08
N GLU A 432 42.30 -12.31 45.22
CA GLU A 432 43.26 -13.40 45.51
C GLU A 432 42.60 -14.78 45.33
N THR A 433 41.38 -14.95 45.86
CA THR A 433 40.61 -16.20 45.76
C THR A 433 40.13 -16.46 44.33
N SER A 434 39.65 -15.43 43.62
CA SER A 434 39.23 -15.51 42.23
C SER A 434 40.39 -15.88 41.31
N GLN A 435 41.58 -15.27 41.52
CA GLN A 435 42.80 -15.64 40.79
C GLN A 435 43.25 -17.08 41.11
N ALA A 436 43.15 -17.54 42.37
CA ALA A 436 43.46 -18.91 42.72
C ALA A 436 42.50 -19.92 42.06
N VAL A 437 41.20 -19.65 42.11
CA VAL A 437 40.16 -20.46 41.46
C VAL A 437 40.33 -20.45 39.94
N GLN A 438 40.61 -19.31 39.30
CA GLN A 438 40.89 -19.27 37.86
C GLN A 438 42.12 -20.08 37.49
N ARG A 439 43.25 -19.96 38.21
CA ARG A 439 44.49 -20.72 37.90
C ARG A 439 44.28 -22.23 37.93
N GLU A 440 43.43 -22.73 38.81
CA GLU A 440 43.16 -24.16 38.92
C GLU A 440 42.01 -24.62 38.01
N ALA A 441 40.96 -23.82 37.85
CA ALA A 441 39.84 -24.14 36.97
C ALA A 441 40.21 -24.06 35.48
N ILE A 442 41.14 -23.17 35.07
CA ILE A 442 41.67 -23.11 33.70
C ILE A 442 42.33 -24.44 33.26
N LYS A 443 42.69 -25.33 34.20
CA LYS A 443 43.21 -26.67 33.92
C LYS A 443 42.11 -27.66 33.48
N ASP A 444 40.84 -27.41 33.80
CA ASP A 444 39.72 -28.18 33.25
C ASP A 444 39.36 -27.66 31.85
N PRO A 445 39.46 -28.48 30.78
CA PRO A 445 39.03 -28.06 29.44
C PRO A 445 37.55 -27.66 29.34
N LYS A 446 36.71 -28.06 30.31
CA LYS A 446 35.29 -27.70 30.43
C LYS A 446 35.04 -26.38 31.17
N TYR A 447 36.05 -25.76 31.78
CA TYR A 447 35.85 -24.52 32.54
C TYR A 447 35.37 -23.37 31.64
N VAL A 448 34.37 -22.65 32.16
CA VAL A 448 33.75 -21.50 31.53
C VAL A 448 33.98 -20.30 32.45
N ASN A 449 34.75 -19.32 31.99
CA ASN A 449 35.02 -18.10 32.74
C ASN A 449 33.71 -17.33 33.02
N SER A 450 33.62 -16.65 34.17
CA SER A 450 32.43 -15.91 34.62
C SER A 450 31.89 -14.92 33.58
N ASP A 451 32.78 -14.32 32.80
CA ASP A 451 32.46 -13.40 31.69
C ASP A 451 31.46 -13.99 30.68
N PHE A 452 31.39 -15.32 30.54
CA PHE A 452 30.39 -15.98 29.70
C PHE A 452 28.94 -15.63 30.07
N PHE A 453 28.66 -15.48 31.36
CA PHE A 453 27.32 -15.19 31.87
C PHE A 453 27.04 -13.68 31.84
N PHE A 454 28.05 -12.86 32.18
CA PHE A 454 27.88 -11.43 32.46
C PHE A 454 28.33 -10.49 31.33
N ALA A 455 29.30 -10.86 30.49
CA ALA A 455 29.80 -9.98 29.41
C ALA A 455 28.84 -9.97 28.21
N ASN A 456 28.51 -8.78 27.69
CA ASN A 456 27.59 -8.61 26.57
C ASN A 456 28.18 -8.99 25.19
N ASP A 457 29.42 -9.51 25.11
CA ASP A 457 29.97 -9.99 23.84
C ASP A 457 29.44 -11.38 23.46
N VAL A 458 28.43 -11.37 22.59
CA VAL A 458 27.85 -12.57 21.95
C VAL A 458 28.92 -13.43 21.24
N LYS A 459 30.03 -12.86 20.74
CA LYS A 459 31.10 -13.61 20.08
C LYS A 459 31.92 -14.43 21.07
N GLN A 460 32.28 -13.86 22.23
CA GLN A 460 32.92 -14.63 23.31
C GLN A 460 32.00 -15.77 23.78
N ARG A 461 30.71 -15.50 23.97
CA ARG A 461 29.74 -16.55 24.33
C ARG A 461 29.65 -17.65 23.25
N GLN A 462 29.58 -17.29 21.97
CA GLN A 462 29.61 -18.25 20.86
C GLN A 462 30.93 -19.04 20.79
N ALA A 463 32.07 -18.44 21.11
CA ALA A 463 33.36 -19.12 21.15
C ALA A 463 33.43 -20.13 22.31
N ALA A 464 32.99 -19.75 23.51
CA ALA A 464 32.89 -20.65 24.66
C ALA A 464 31.93 -21.83 24.40
N ILE A 465 30.75 -21.55 23.85
CA ILE A 465 29.79 -22.59 23.43
C ILE A 465 30.43 -23.53 22.40
N LYS A 466 31.11 -23.02 21.37
CA LYS A 466 31.82 -23.86 20.39
C LYS A 466 32.96 -24.69 21.01
N LYS A 467 33.63 -24.20 22.06
CA LYS A 467 34.65 -24.95 22.79
C LYS A 467 34.06 -26.12 23.59
N LEU A 468 32.84 -25.95 24.15
CA LEU A 468 32.10 -26.99 24.87
C LEU A 468 31.44 -28.01 23.94
N LEU A 469 30.90 -27.55 22.81
CA LEU A 469 30.21 -28.34 21.78
C LEU A 469 31.20 -29.06 20.82
N GLN A 470 32.22 -29.71 21.38
CA GLN A 470 33.02 -30.70 20.68
C GLN A 470 32.13 -31.90 20.27
N PRO A 471 32.21 -32.43 19.04
CA PRO A 471 31.29 -33.47 18.55
C PRO A 471 31.27 -34.76 19.38
N GLU A 472 32.37 -35.08 20.06
CA GLU A 472 32.54 -36.30 20.86
C GLU A 472 32.06 -36.12 22.32
N ASN A 473 31.66 -34.91 22.73
CA ASN A 473 31.28 -34.61 24.10
C ASN A 473 29.82 -34.98 24.38
N SER A 474 29.56 -35.76 25.43
CA SER A 474 28.22 -36.06 25.96
C SER A 474 27.33 -34.82 26.14
N THR A 475 27.91 -33.66 26.49
CA THR A 475 27.18 -32.37 26.61
C THR A 475 26.57 -31.91 25.27
N PHE A 476 27.24 -32.15 24.13
CA PHE A 476 26.70 -31.86 22.80
C PHE A 476 25.48 -32.74 22.52
N THR A 477 25.59 -34.04 22.76
CA THR A 477 24.48 -35.00 22.61
C THR A 477 23.28 -34.62 23.49
N LEU A 478 23.52 -34.23 24.75
CA LEU A 478 22.46 -33.79 25.65
C LEU A 478 21.74 -32.53 25.15
N PHE A 479 22.51 -31.54 24.68
CA PHE A 479 21.97 -30.27 24.17
C PHE A 479 21.18 -30.47 22.87
N CYS A 480 21.68 -31.30 21.94
CA CYS A 480 20.95 -31.70 20.74
C CYS A 480 19.68 -32.49 21.08
N GLY A 481 19.74 -33.41 22.05
CA GLY A 481 18.58 -34.15 22.55
C GLY A 481 17.50 -33.20 23.08
N GLN A 482 17.86 -32.29 23.98
CA GLN A 482 16.91 -31.32 24.57
C GLN A 482 16.33 -30.36 23.54
N PHE A 483 17.12 -29.90 22.56
CA PHE A 483 16.63 -29.10 21.44
C PHE A 483 15.62 -29.86 20.57
N LEU A 484 15.95 -31.10 20.18
CA LEU A 484 15.06 -31.95 19.37
C LEU A 484 13.78 -32.33 20.12
N THR A 485 13.87 -32.57 21.44
CA THR A 485 12.71 -32.80 22.30
C THR A 485 11.80 -31.58 22.34
N ASN A 486 12.33 -30.36 22.51
CA ASN A 486 11.52 -29.14 22.48
C ASN A 486 10.86 -28.93 21.11
N VAL A 487 11.57 -29.12 20.00
CA VAL A 487 11.00 -29.04 18.65
C VAL A 487 9.91 -30.11 18.42
N PHE A 488 10.11 -31.33 18.93
CA PHE A 488 9.12 -32.40 18.84
C PHE A 488 7.86 -32.09 19.67
N LEU A 489 8.02 -31.62 20.90
CA LEU A 489 6.92 -31.22 21.78
C LEU A 489 6.14 -30.03 21.21
N GLN A 490 6.82 -29.01 20.66
CA GLN A 490 6.18 -27.88 19.98
C GLN A 490 5.33 -28.36 18.79
N ASN A 491 5.84 -29.30 18.00
CA ASN A 491 5.14 -29.87 16.85
C ASN A 491 3.96 -30.77 17.27
N GLN A 492 4.09 -31.55 18.35
CA GLN A 492 2.96 -32.31 18.91
C GLN A 492 1.87 -31.38 19.47
N LEU A 493 2.26 -30.32 20.19
CA LEU A 493 1.34 -29.32 20.72
C LEU A 493 0.54 -28.69 19.57
N ASN A 494 1.23 -28.19 18.54
CA ASN A 494 0.61 -27.61 17.33
C ASN A 494 -0.33 -28.60 16.61
N ALA A 495 0.04 -29.88 16.54
CA ALA A 495 -0.79 -30.92 15.92
C ALA A 495 -2.07 -31.26 16.72
N VAL A 496 -2.10 -30.96 18.03
CA VAL A 496 -3.27 -31.14 18.90
C VAL A 496 -4.11 -29.86 19.01
N THR A 497 -3.48 -28.68 19.04
CA THR A 497 -4.20 -27.39 19.09
C THR A 497 -4.86 -27.02 17.76
N ALA A 498 -4.24 -27.28 16.60
CA ALA A 498 -4.84 -26.89 15.32
C ALA A 498 -6.22 -27.55 15.04
N PRO A 499 -6.47 -28.84 15.34
CA PRO A 499 -7.81 -29.42 15.29
C PRO A 499 -8.80 -28.80 16.31
N LEU A 500 -8.33 -28.46 17.52
CA LEU A 500 -9.17 -27.84 18.55
C LEU A 500 -9.57 -26.41 18.16
N GLN A 501 -8.64 -25.63 17.61
CA GLN A 501 -8.90 -24.29 17.06
C GLN A 501 -9.85 -24.35 15.85
N LEU A 502 -9.77 -25.40 15.02
CA LEU A 502 -10.73 -25.63 13.93
C LEU A 502 -12.14 -25.96 14.46
N ILE A 503 -12.26 -26.77 15.51
CA ILE A 503 -13.56 -27.09 16.15
C ILE A 503 -14.15 -25.87 16.86
N ASP A 504 -13.33 -25.12 17.59
CA ASP A 504 -13.77 -23.92 18.31
C ASP A 504 -14.17 -22.79 17.35
N SER A 505 -13.43 -22.60 16.24
CA SER A 505 -13.83 -21.66 15.18
C SER A 505 -15.09 -22.10 14.42
N MET A 506 -15.30 -23.40 14.16
CA MET A 506 -16.58 -23.92 13.61
C MET A 506 -17.76 -23.77 14.60
N THR A 507 -17.48 -23.79 15.90
CA THR A 507 -18.49 -23.58 16.96
C THR A 507 -18.85 -22.10 17.11
N LYS A 508 -17.84 -21.21 17.14
CA LYS A 508 -18.00 -19.75 17.28
C LYS A 508 -18.56 -19.08 16.02
N SER A 509 -18.21 -19.57 14.81
CA SER A 509 -18.75 -19.05 13.54
C SER A 509 -20.22 -19.40 13.29
N GLY A 510 -20.83 -20.26 14.11
CA GLY A 510 -22.23 -20.64 13.96
C GLY A 510 -22.51 -21.59 12.79
N ALA A 511 -21.49 -22.13 12.11
CA ALA A 511 -21.66 -23.10 11.04
C ALA A 511 -22.49 -24.32 11.48
N LEU A 512 -22.28 -24.78 12.73
CA LEU A 512 -23.05 -25.85 13.38
C LEU A 512 -24.53 -25.51 13.69
N LYS A 513 -24.99 -24.27 13.44
CA LYS A 513 -26.42 -23.88 13.46
C LYS A 513 -27.06 -23.88 12.07
N GLY A 514 -26.30 -24.12 11.00
CA GLY A 514 -26.78 -24.07 9.61
C GLY A 514 -26.51 -25.33 8.77
N THR A 515 -25.57 -26.19 9.16
CA THR A 515 -25.37 -27.49 8.50
C THR A 515 -26.61 -28.37 8.63
N GLN A 516 -27.15 -28.85 7.51
CA GLN A 516 -28.25 -29.81 7.53
C GLN A 516 -27.80 -31.13 8.17
N LEU A 517 -28.74 -31.84 8.78
CA LEU A 517 -28.47 -33.07 9.53
C LEU A 517 -27.95 -34.23 8.64
N SER A 518 -28.00 -34.06 7.31
CA SER A 518 -27.46 -34.93 6.27
C SER A 518 -25.94 -35.06 6.29
N ASP A 519 -25.22 -34.02 6.74
CA ASP A 519 -23.77 -33.91 6.51
C ASP A 519 -22.98 -34.40 7.74
N VAL A 520 -23.63 -34.46 8.89
CA VAL A 520 -23.08 -34.96 10.17
C VAL A 520 -22.55 -36.40 10.06
N PRO A 521 -23.23 -37.38 9.41
CA PRO A 521 -22.66 -38.69 9.14
C PRO A 521 -21.33 -38.65 8.37
N HIS A 522 -21.20 -37.78 7.38
CA HIS A 522 -20.00 -37.69 6.55
C HIS A 522 -18.85 -36.98 7.28
N LEU A 523 -19.17 -36.03 8.16
CA LEU A 523 -18.20 -35.44 9.10
C LEU A 523 -17.73 -36.45 10.14
N ILE A 524 -18.64 -37.26 10.70
CA ILE A 524 -18.34 -38.37 11.61
C ILE A 524 -17.49 -39.44 10.92
N GLU A 525 -17.76 -39.76 9.65
CA GLU A 525 -16.98 -40.72 8.88
C GLU A 525 -15.58 -40.19 8.56
N THR A 526 -15.46 -38.91 8.19
CA THR A 526 -14.17 -38.22 8.02
C THR A 526 -13.36 -38.19 9.33
N LEU A 527 -14.02 -37.93 10.46
CA LEU A 527 -13.42 -38.02 11.79
C LEU A 527 -13.02 -39.46 12.14
N ASN A 528 -13.84 -40.46 11.84
CA ASN A 528 -13.50 -41.88 12.02
C ASN A 528 -12.31 -42.31 11.16
N VAL A 529 -12.19 -41.83 9.92
CA VAL A 529 -11.02 -42.06 9.06
C VAL A 529 -9.77 -41.42 9.67
N ARG A 530 -9.85 -40.18 10.18
CA ARG A 530 -8.74 -39.54 10.90
C ARG A 530 -8.38 -40.28 12.19
N VAL A 531 -9.35 -40.61 13.05
CA VAL A 531 -9.14 -41.36 14.30
C VAL A 531 -8.52 -42.73 14.01
N ASN A 532 -8.96 -43.43 12.96
CA ASN A 532 -8.32 -44.69 12.54
C ASN A 532 -6.90 -44.48 11.99
N HIS A 533 -6.63 -43.38 11.29
CA HIS A 533 -5.26 -43.04 10.85
C HIS A 533 -4.35 -42.75 12.06
N THR A 534 -4.75 -41.85 12.95
CA THR A 534 -4.02 -41.53 14.19
C THR A 534 -3.87 -42.76 15.09
N THR A 535 -4.86 -43.65 15.16
CA THR A 535 -4.77 -44.92 15.92
C THR A 535 -3.78 -45.89 15.27
N LYS A 536 -3.73 -45.97 13.94
CA LYS A 536 -2.69 -46.75 13.22
C LYS A 536 -1.29 -46.13 13.40
N GLN A 537 -1.20 -44.80 13.43
CA GLN A 537 0.05 -44.06 13.64
C GLN A 537 0.57 -44.21 15.08
N ASN A 538 -0.31 -44.12 16.09
CA ASN A 538 0.00 -44.45 17.47
C ASN A 538 0.40 -45.92 17.61
N LYS A 539 -0.32 -46.89 16.99
CA LYS A 539 0.12 -48.30 17.00
C LYS A 539 1.50 -48.50 16.36
N LYS A 540 1.87 -47.74 15.32
CA LYS A 540 3.25 -47.69 14.81
C LYS A 540 4.23 -47.14 15.83
N LEU A 541 3.94 -45.98 16.44
CA LEU A 541 4.80 -45.34 17.45
C LEU A 541 4.97 -46.21 18.70
N THR A 542 3.90 -46.80 19.25
CA THR A 542 3.98 -47.74 20.38
C THR A 542 4.80 -48.99 20.02
N ASN A 543 4.71 -49.49 18.79
CA ASN A 543 5.54 -50.61 18.34
C ASN A 543 7.01 -50.21 18.11
N GLN A 544 7.29 -48.95 17.72
CA GLN A 544 8.65 -48.40 17.66
C GLN A 544 9.22 -48.17 19.06
N LEU A 545 8.42 -47.64 20.00
CA LEU A 545 8.78 -47.47 21.40
C LEU A 545 9.09 -48.83 22.06
N LYS A 546 8.25 -49.84 21.85
CA LYS A 546 8.52 -51.21 22.34
C LYS A 546 9.78 -51.83 21.73
N LYS A 547 10.13 -51.50 20.48
CA LYS A 547 11.42 -51.91 19.89
C LYS A 547 12.60 -51.16 20.48
N ALA A 548 12.46 -49.86 20.76
CA ALA A 548 13.48 -49.07 21.43
C ALA A 548 13.73 -49.58 22.86
N GLN A 549 12.66 -49.81 23.64
CA GLN A 549 12.74 -50.40 24.98
C GLN A 549 13.32 -51.82 24.99
N ALA A 550 13.00 -52.65 23.99
CA ALA A 550 13.63 -53.97 23.85
C ALA A 550 15.14 -53.87 23.59
N HIS A 551 15.56 -52.98 22.67
CA HIS A 551 16.97 -52.73 22.37
C HIS A 551 17.72 -52.06 23.54
N GLU A 552 17.06 -51.20 24.32
CA GLU A 552 17.58 -50.61 25.56
C GLU A 552 17.75 -51.68 26.65
N MET A 553 16.83 -52.66 26.73
CA MET A 553 16.96 -53.81 27.64
C MET A 553 18.04 -54.79 27.19
N GLU A 554 18.22 -55.03 25.89
CA GLU A 554 19.35 -55.79 25.32
C GLU A 554 20.70 -55.11 25.60
N LEU A 555 20.77 -53.77 25.47
CA LEU A 555 21.94 -52.98 25.86
C LEU A 555 22.22 -53.09 27.36
N ALA A 556 21.21 -52.97 28.22
CA ALA A 556 21.36 -53.10 29.67
C ALA A 556 21.76 -54.53 30.11
N GLN A 557 21.33 -55.57 29.37
CA GLN A 557 21.85 -56.93 29.54
C GLN A 557 23.32 -57.01 29.13
N SER A 558 23.69 -56.53 27.94
CA SER A 558 25.09 -56.53 27.47
C SER A 558 26.02 -55.69 28.36
N GLU A 559 25.53 -54.62 28.97
CA GLU A 559 26.27 -53.81 29.93
C GLU A 559 26.46 -54.54 31.27
N ASN A 560 25.43 -55.24 31.77
CA ASN A 560 25.58 -56.10 32.95
C ASN A 560 26.52 -57.30 32.71
N GLU A 561 26.48 -57.92 31.52
CA GLU A 561 27.46 -58.94 31.12
C GLU A 561 28.89 -58.40 31.14
N LYS A 562 29.12 -57.21 30.55
CA LYS A 562 30.43 -56.52 30.58
C LYS A 562 30.84 -56.15 32.01
N LYS A 563 29.91 -55.69 32.86
CA LYS A 563 30.16 -55.33 34.26
C LYS A 563 30.53 -56.56 35.09
N THR A 564 29.87 -57.69 34.86
CA THR A 564 30.25 -58.98 35.44
C THR A 564 31.64 -59.40 34.94
N LYS A 565 31.92 -59.28 33.64
CA LYS A 565 33.25 -59.55 33.04
C LYS A 565 34.37 -58.69 33.65
N ILE A 566 34.09 -57.41 33.92
CA ILE A 566 35.03 -56.48 34.58
C ILE A 566 35.25 -56.92 36.04
N SER A 567 34.21 -57.37 36.73
CA SER A 567 34.35 -57.94 38.08
C SER A 567 35.16 -59.25 38.09
N GLU A 568 34.95 -60.15 37.12
CA GLU A 568 35.76 -61.37 36.93
C GLU A 568 37.24 -61.02 36.72
N LEU A 569 37.52 -60.04 35.86
CA LEU A 569 38.89 -59.58 35.55
C LEU A 569 39.55 -58.86 36.73
N SER A 570 38.80 -58.07 37.51
CA SER A 570 39.31 -57.46 38.75
C SER A 570 39.73 -58.55 39.74
N LEU A 571 38.87 -59.56 39.95
CA LEU A 571 39.16 -60.68 40.84
C LEU A 571 40.37 -61.51 40.36
N GLN A 572 40.61 -61.60 39.04
CA GLN A 572 41.85 -62.17 38.51
C GLN A 572 43.08 -61.28 38.78
N VAL A 573 42.97 -59.96 38.65
CA VAL A 573 44.05 -59.01 39.00
C VAL A 573 44.39 -59.09 40.49
N ASP A 574 43.38 -59.12 41.36
CA ASP A 574 43.57 -59.24 42.82
C ASP A 574 44.25 -60.57 43.18
N ASN A 575 43.86 -61.67 42.55
CA ASN A 575 44.53 -62.97 42.74
C ASN A 575 46.00 -62.95 42.28
N LEU A 576 46.29 -62.34 41.13
CA LEU A 576 47.66 -62.22 40.61
C LEU A 576 48.52 -61.28 41.48
N GLN A 577 47.96 -60.20 42.03
CA GLN A 577 48.64 -59.35 43.01
C GLN A 577 48.94 -60.10 44.31
N ASN A 578 48.01 -60.94 44.78
CA ASN A 578 48.25 -61.81 45.93
C ASN A 578 49.34 -62.87 45.66
N GLU A 579 49.39 -63.49 44.47
CA GLU A 579 50.50 -64.36 44.08
C GLU A 579 51.84 -63.63 44.03
N ILE A 580 51.89 -62.41 43.49
CA ILE A 580 53.09 -61.55 43.50
C ILE A 580 53.52 -61.22 44.93
N GLY A 581 52.57 -60.96 45.84
CA GLY A 581 52.84 -60.78 47.27
C GLY A 581 53.48 -62.02 47.91
N VAL A 582 52.89 -63.20 47.68
CA VAL A 582 53.42 -64.49 48.18
C VAL A 582 54.79 -64.82 47.58
N LEU A 583 55.03 -64.51 46.31
CA LEU A 583 56.33 -64.69 45.65
C LEU A 583 57.39 -63.74 46.22
N ASN A 584 57.05 -62.48 46.47
CA ASN A 584 57.96 -61.53 47.13
C ASN A 584 58.34 -61.97 48.54
N VAL A 585 57.39 -62.48 49.34
CA VAL A 585 57.68 -63.04 50.68
C VAL A 585 58.60 -64.25 50.57
N LYS A 586 58.35 -65.18 49.64
CA LYS A 586 59.24 -66.34 49.40
C LYS A 586 60.65 -65.93 48.98
N LEU A 587 60.78 -64.91 48.12
CA LEU A 587 62.05 -64.37 47.67
C LEU A 587 62.81 -63.67 48.82
N GLN A 588 62.10 -62.96 49.69
CA GLN A 588 62.67 -62.34 50.89
C GLN A 588 63.16 -63.39 51.91
N VAL A 589 62.40 -64.47 52.13
CA VAL A 589 62.85 -65.61 52.95
C VAL A 589 64.09 -66.27 52.36
N ALA A 590 64.10 -66.57 51.06
CA ALA A 590 65.26 -67.17 50.39
C ALA A 590 66.52 -66.29 50.45
N ASN A 591 66.37 -64.97 50.31
CA ASN A 591 67.47 -64.02 50.52
C ASN A 591 68.00 -64.03 51.97
N ASN A 592 67.11 -64.13 52.96
CA ASN A 592 67.51 -64.20 54.37
C ASN A 592 68.23 -65.53 54.71
N GLU A 593 67.80 -66.66 54.14
CA GLU A 593 68.51 -67.95 54.27
C GLU A 593 69.90 -67.91 53.60
N LEU A 594 70.02 -67.27 52.43
CA LEU A 594 71.32 -67.01 51.79
C LEU A 594 72.22 -66.11 52.63
N LEU A 595 71.65 -65.09 53.29
CA LEU A 595 72.40 -64.19 54.17
C LEU A 595 72.90 -64.90 55.43
N LEU A 596 72.09 -65.78 56.02
CA LEU A 596 72.47 -66.64 57.14
C LEU A 596 73.63 -67.56 56.76
N LYS A 597 73.50 -68.35 55.67
CA LYS A 597 74.57 -69.25 55.21
C LYS A 597 75.86 -68.54 54.80
N LYS A 598 75.77 -67.27 54.39
CA LYS A 598 76.95 -66.42 54.11
C LYS A 598 77.73 -66.04 55.37
N ASN A 599 77.09 -66.02 56.54
CA ASN A 599 77.69 -65.62 57.81
C ASN A 599 78.23 -66.78 58.65
N GLU A 600 77.89 -68.04 58.33
CA GLU A 600 78.27 -69.23 59.12
C GLU A 600 79.67 -69.80 58.78
N CYS A 601 80.26 -69.45 57.64
CA CYS A 601 81.58 -69.95 57.21
C CYS A 601 82.74 -69.05 57.70
N GLY A 602 83.10 -69.16 58.99
CA GLY A 602 83.94 -68.16 59.68
C GLY A 602 85.11 -68.64 60.56
N SER A 603 85.60 -69.88 60.50
CA SER A 603 86.87 -70.28 61.15
C SER A 603 87.44 -71.56 60.53
N LEU A 604 88.77 -71.62 60.30
CA LEU A 604 89.40 -72.67 59.48
C LEU A 604 90.66 -73.31 60.11
N ASN A 605 90.84 -73.22 61.44
CA ASN A 605 92.14 -73.51 62.07
C ASN A 605 92.22 -74.72 63.04
N GLU A 606 91.10 -75.35 63.41
CA GLU A 606 91.13 -76.53 64.32
C GLU A 606 90.93 -77.88 63.60
N PHE A 607 90.35 -77.88 62.39
CA PHE A 607 90.17 -79.08 61.56
C PHE A 607 91.50 -79.76 61.16
N ALA A 608 92.63 -79.04 61.26
CA ALA A 608 93.96 -79.52 60.86
C ALA A 608 94.56 -80.63 61.77
N LYS A 609 93.99 -80.90 62.95
CA LYS A 609 94.50 -81.95 63.86
C LYS A 609 93.94 -83.34 63.61
N GLU A 610 92.76 -83.48 62.98
CA GLU A 610 92.03 -84.76 62.90
C GLU A 610 92.20 -85.51 61.56
N ILE A 611 93.23 -85.16 60.79
CA ILE A 611 93.59 -85.82 59.51
C ILE A 611 94.12 -87.26 59.68
N ARG A 612 94.48 -87.69 60.89
CA ARG A 612 95.41 -88.82 61.12
C ARG A 612 94.80 -90.23 61.33
N ALA A 613 93.48 -90.41 61.21
CA ALA A 613 92.82 -91.68 61.58
C ALA A 613 91.91 -92.32 60.51
N GLY A 614 91.69 -91.71 59.34
CA GLY A 614 90.71 -92.20 58.36
C GLY A 614 90.99 -91.78 56.92
N VAL A 615 92.14 -92.20 56.39
CA VAL A 615 92.66 -91.74 55.09
C VAL A 615 92.30 -92.67 53.91
N GLU A 616 92.10 -93.97 54.14
CA GLU A 616 91.92 -94.95 53.05
C GLU A 616 90.48 -95.06 52.53
N GLU A 617 89.46 -94.87 53.37
CA GLU A 617 88.05 -94.97 52.94
C GLU A 617 87.59 -93.78 52.08
N LYS A 618 88.07 -92.56 52.41
CA LYS A 618 87.67 -91.33 51.74
C LYS A 618 88.17 -91.19 50.30
N THR A 619 89.15 -92.00 49.86
CA THR A 619 89.74 -91.87 48.52
C THR A 619 88.78 -92.29 47.39
N ASN A 620 87.81 -93.17 47.67
CA ASN A 620 86.72 -93.49 46.74
C ASN A 620 85.58 -92.48 46.85
N ASP A 621 85.13 -92.20 48.08
CA ASP A 621 84.04 -91.25 48.37
C ASP A 621 84.29 -89.85 47.78
N GLN A 622 85.55 -89.39 47.80
CA GLN A 622 85.94 -88.10 47.25
C GLN A 622 85.94 -88.11 45.71
N LYS A 623 86.28 -89.23 45.04
CA LYS A 623 86.13 -89.39 43.59
C LYS A 623 84.67 -89.42 43.17
N GLU A 624 83.81 -90.12 43.92
CA GLU A 624 82.38 -90.17 43.62
C GLU A 624 81.72 -88.79 43.86
N ARG A 625 82.15 -88.05 44.90
CA ARG A 625 81.73 -86.66 45.11
C ARG A 625 82.24 -85.72 44.03
N THR A 626 83.48 -85.82 43.55
CA THR A 626 83.93 -84.98 42.42
C THR A 626 83.16 -85.33 41.15
N ALA A 627 82.95 -86.61 40.83
CA ALA A 627 82.15 -87.00 39.66
C ALA A 627 80.69 -86.52 39.75
N LYS A 628 80.06 -86.60 40.93
CA LYS A 628 78.70 -86.06 41.18
C LYS A 628 78.66 -84.53 41.13
N LEU A 629 79.69 -83.84 41.60
CA LEU A 629 79.80 -82.38 41.49
C LEU A 629 80.07 -81.94 40.05
N GLU A 630 80.94 -82.61 39.30
CA GLU A 630 81.19 -82.35 37.87
C GLU A 630 79.94 -82.63 37.04
N ALA A 631 79.19 -83.71 37.32
CA ALA A 631 77.91 -83.98 36.68
C ALA A 631 76.85 -82.90 37.01
N ALA A 632 76.73 -82.50 38.28
CA ALA A 632 75.79 -81.44 38.70
C ALA A 632 76.19 -80.07 38.16
N LEU A 633 77.48 -79.76 38.07
CA LEU A 633 78.00 -78.51 37.52
C LEU A 633 77.83 -78.49 36.00
N ALA A 634 78.13 -79.58 35.28
CA ALA A 634 77.84 -79.71 33.85
C ALA A 634 76.34 -79.66 33.55
N GLN A 635 75.48 -80.22 34.41
CA GLN A 635 74.04 -80.04 34.32
C GLN A 635 73.66 -78.57 34.52
N LYS A 636 74.19 -77.88 35.54
CA LYS A 636 73.91 -76.44 35.75
C LYS A 636 74.50 -75.55 34.67
N THR A 637 75.61 -75.91 34.03
CA THR A 637 76.10 -75.26 32.82
C THR A 637 75.10 -75.43 31.68
N ARG A 638 74.61 -76.65 31.42
CA ARG A 638 73.55 -76.86 30.41
C ARG A 638 72.27 -76.10 30.73
N GLU A 639 71.79 -76.11 31.97
CA GLU A 639 70.62 -75.32 32.36
C GLU A 639 70.87 -73.81 32.18
N CYS A 640 72.08 -73.31 32.44
CA CYS A 640 72.46 -71.92 32.15
C CYS A 640 72.59 -71.63 30.65
N ASP A 641 73.06 -72.57 29.83
CA ASP A 641 73.16 -72.44 28.38
C ASP A 641 71.76 -72.49 27.72
N GLU A 642 70.90 -73.40 28.18
CA GLU A 642 69.49 -73.50 27.80
C GLU A 642 68.71 -72.26 28.22
N LEU A 643 68.88 -71.76 29.45
CA LEU A 643 68.30 -70.48 29.89
C LEU A 643 68.86 -69.29 29.09
N SER A 644 70.14 -69.27 28.75
CA SER A 644 70.74 -68.20 27.94
C SER A 644 70.21 -68.22 26.50
N THR A 645 69.99 -69.40 25.94
CA THR A 645 69.38 -69.59 24.62
C THR A 645 67.91 -69.15 24.65
N LEU A 646 67.14 -69.60 25.66
CA LEU A 646 65.75 -69.21 25.86
C LEU A 646 65.61 -67.69 26.06
N LEU A 647 66.51 -67.05 26.81
CA LEU A 647 66.51 -65.59 27.03
C LEU A 647 66.89 -64.85 25.73
N HIS A 648 67.81 -65.40 24.93
CA HIS A 648 68.15 -64.84 23.62
C HIS A 648 66.98 -64.94 22.62
N ASP A 649 66.29 -66.08 22.58
CA ASP A 649 65.11 -66.30 21.73
C ASP A 649 63.91 -65.47 22.21
N LEU A 650 63.68 -65.37 23.53
CA LEU A 650 62.64 -64.51 24.10
C LEU A 650 62.91 -63.04 23.76
N LYS A 651 64.17 -62.57 23.91
CA LYS A 651 64.58 -61.22 23.52
C LYS A 651 64.36 -60.99 22.03
N ARG A 652 64.75 -61.93 21.19
CA ARG A 652 64.52 -61.88 19.74
C ARG A 652 63.02 -61.81 19.41
N SER A 653 62.18 -62.61 20.06
CA SER A 653 60.73 -62.58 19.88
C SER A 653 60.11 -61.25 20.34
N VAL A 654 60.62 -60.65 21.42
CA VAL A 654 60.22 -59.31 21.87
C VAL A 654 60.66 -58.25 20.86
N ASP A 655 61.89 -58.29 20.36
CA ASP A 655 62.41 -57.36 19.36
C ASP A 655 61.61 -57.47 18.05
N GLU A 656 61.32 -58.69 17.56
CA GLU A 656 60.53 -58.92 16.35
C GLU A 656 59.07 -58.44 16.51
N ASN A 657 58.42 -58.70 17.65
CA ASN A 657 57.05 -58.24 17.94
C ASN A 657 56.97 -56.71 18.14
N THR A 658 57.99 -56.12 18.78
CA THR A 658 58.10 -54.66 18.95
C THR A 658 58.28 -53.97 17.60
N ASN A 659 59.13 -54.50 16.72
CA ASN A 659 59.29 -53.99 15.36
C ASN A 659 58.00 -54.16 14.52
N ALA A 660 57.29 -55.27 14.64
CA ALA A 660 55.98 -55.46 14.00
C ALA A 660 54.94 -54.43 14.49
N THR A 661 54.94 -54.15 15.80
CA THR A 661 54.06 -53.15 16.42
C THR A 661 54.39 -51.73 15.95
N ILE A 662 55.67 -51.33 15.94
CA ILE A 662 56.13 -50.03 15.41
C ILE A 662 55.74 -49.89 13.93
N LYS A 663 55.89 -50.94 13.13
CA LYS A 663 55.51 -50.93 11.71
C LYS A 663 54.00 -50.79 11.50
N ARG A 664 53.18 -51.40 12.38
CA ARG A 664 51.72 -51.19 12.39
C ARG A 664 51.35 -49.76 12.82
N MET A 665 52.00 -49.22 13.86
CA MET A 665 51.78 -47.85 14.33
C MET A 665 52.09 -46.83 13.23
N ARG A 666 53.25 -46.92 12.57
CA ARG A 666 53.61 -46.02 11.45
C ARG A 666 52.62 -46.08 10.28
N LYS A 667 52.10 -47.26 9.94
CA LYS A 667 51.07 -47.39 8.90
C LYS A 667 49.73 -46.74 9.32
N ASN A 668 49.38 -46.80 10.59
CA ASN A 668 48.20 -46.12 11.11
C ASN A 668 48.40 -44.59 11.14
N GLU A 669 49.58 -44.12 11.56
CA GLU A 669 50.01 -42.72 11.54
C GLU A 669 49.96 -42.13 10.11
N GLU A 670 50.53 -42.83 9.12
CA GLU A 670 50.42 -42.51 7.69
C GLU A 670 48.94 -42.48 7.22
N SER A 671 48.11 -43.42 7.67
CA SER A 671 46.67 -43.42 7.36
C SER A 671 45.92 -42.22 7.96
N TYR A 672 46.28 -41.80 9.18
CA TYR A 672 45.67 -40.64 9.84
C TYR A 672 46.15 -39.32 9.22
N LEU A 673 47.43 -39.21 8.84
CA LEU A 673 47.95 -38.05 8.11
C LEU A 673 47.21 -37.85 6.78
N ASN A 674 47.04 -38.90 5.98
CA ASN A 674 46.25 -38.87 4.75
C ASN A 674 44.78 -38.48 5.01
N GLN A 675 44.19 -38.91 6.13
CA GLN A 675 42.83 -38.56 6.51
C GLN A 675 42.69 -37.09 6.97
N ILE A 676 43.69 -36.56 7.67
CA ILE A 676 43.78 -35.14 8.06
C ILE A 676 43.95 -34.26 6.82
N GLU A 677 44.80 -34.66 5.87
CA GLU A 677 44.97 -33.95 4.60
C GLU A 677 43.67 -33.94 3.78
N ALA A 678 42.96 -35.07 3.70
CA ALA A 678 41.65 -35.13 3.04
C ALA A 678 40.59 -34.23 3.72
N LEU A 679 40.59 -34.15 5.06
CA LEU A 679 39.69 -33.26 5.80
C LEU A 679 40.05 -31.78 5.64
N ASN A 680 41.34 -31.43 5.63
CA ASN A 680 41.79 -30.05 5.38
C ASN A 680 41.37 -29.58 3.97
N ASN A 681 41.56 -30.43 2.95
CA ASN A 681 41.09 -30.12 1.59
C ASN A 681 39.57 -29.89 1.53
N GLN A 682 38.77 -30.66 2.28
CA GLN A 682 37.32 -30.42 2.39
C GLN A 682 36.99 -29.10 3.11
N VAL A 683 37.74 -28.72 4.15
CA VAL A 683 37.58 -27.43 4.84
C VAL A 683 37.86 -26.27 3.89
N ASP A 684 38.93 -26.35 3.08
CA ASP A 684 39.26 -25.32 2.09
C ASP A 684 38.20 -25.20 0.98
N GLU A 685 37.65 -26.32 0.50
CA GLU A 685 36.52 -26.32 -0.43
C GLU A 685 35.26 -25.67 0.18
N TYR A 686 34.92 -25.98 1.43
CA TYR A 686 33.81 -25.37 2.14
C TYR A 686 34.02 -23.87 2.40
N GLU A 687 35.23 -23.43 2.80
CA GLU A 687 35.61 -22.02 2.94
C GLU A 687 35.42 -21.27 1.61
N ALA A 688 35.89 -21.83 0.49
CA ALA A 688 35.74 -21.26 -0.83
C ALA A 688 34.26 -21.15 -1.25
N GLU A 689 33.44 -22.17 -0.98
CA GLU A 689 32.01 -22.13 -1.28
C GLU A 689 31.27 -21.10 -0.39
N LEU A 690 31.63 -21.00 0.89
CA LEU A 690 31.05 -20.05 1.85
C LEU A 690 31.42 -18.60 1.45
N GLN A 691 32.65 -18.35 1.00
CA GLN A 691 33.03 -17.07 0.39
C GLN A 691 32.23 -16.76 -0.89
N LYS A 692 32.01 -17.75 -1.76
CA LYS A 692 31.20 -17.61 -2.98
C LYS A 692 29.74 -17.27 -2.64
N ARG A 693 29.12 -17.97 -1.69
CA ARG A 693 27.77 -17.68 -1.17
C ARG A 693 27.69 -16.28 -0.55
N ARG A 694 28.68 -15.85 0.25
CA ARG A 694 28.75 -14.47 0.80
C ARG A 694 28.84 -13.40 -0.30
N LYS A 695 29.61 -13.64 -1.37
CA LYS A 695 29.72 -12.73 -2.52
C LYS A 695 28.41 -12.64 -3.33
N ILE A 696 27.65 -13.73 -3.43
CA ILE A 696 26.30 -13.74 -4.04
C ILE A 696 25.31 -12.99 -3.14
N ALA A 697 25.25 -13.31 -1.84
CA ALA A 697 24.35 -12.69 -0.88
C ALA A 697 24.46 -11.16 -0.84
N LYS A 698 25.69 -10.61 -0.83
CA LYS A 698 25.92 -9.16 -0.90
C LYS A 698 25.46 -8.52 -2.21
N ARG A 699 25.46 -9.26 -3.33
CA ARG A 699 24.94 -8.77 -4.61
C ARG A 699 23.42 -8.75 -4.63
N THR A 700 22.77 -9.80 -4.10
CA THR A 700 21.30 -9.84 -3.98
C THR A 700 20.78 -8.82 -2.96
N GLU A 701 21.49 -8.62 -1.86
CA GLU A 701 21.20 -7.57 -0.85
C GLU A 701 21.26 -6.17 -1.48
N LYS A 702 22.33 -5.87 -2.23
CA LYS A 702 22.46 -4.58 -2.94
C LYS A 702 21.36 -4.39 -4.00
N ALA A 703 21.05 -5.43 -4.78
CA ALA A 703 20.01 -5.36 -5.81
C ALA A 703 18.61 -5.15 -5.21
N LEU A 704 18.28 -5.87 -4.12
CA LEU A 704 17.04 -5.67 -3.36
C LEU A 704 16.96 -4.25 -2.79
N LYS A 705 18.06 -3.73 -2.24
CA LYS A 705 18.08 -2.36 -1.73
C LYS A 705 17.88 -1.32 -2.84
N GLU A 706 18.54 -1.48 -3.98
CA GLU A 706 18.33 -0.61 -5.15
C GLU A 706 16.89 -0.70 -5.70
N GLN A 707 16.24 -1.87 -5.61
CA GLN A 707 14.82 -2.05 -5.94
C GLN A 707 13.89 -1.35 -4.96
N TYR A 708 14.12 -1.47 -3.63
CA TYR A 708 13.36 -0.74 -2.61
C TYR A 708 13.56 0.78 -2.71
N ASP A 709 14.80 1.25 -2.89
CA ASP A 709 15.13 2.68 -3.04
C ASP A 709 14.51 3.28 -4.31
N ASN A 710 14.22 2.49 -5.34
CA ASN A 710 13.49 2.93 -6.53
C ASN A 710 11.97 2.89 -6.32
N SER A 711 11.43 1.83 -5.74
CA SER A 711 10.01 1.71 -5.38
C SER A 711 9.54 2.84 -4.45
N LEU A 712 10.40 3.25 -3.49
CA LEU A 712 10.14 4.41 -2.63
C LEU A 712 10.10 5.75 -3.40
N LYS A 713 10.91 5.91 -4.45
CA LYS A 713 10.88 7.12 -5.31
C LYS A 713 9.64 7.15 -6.19
N GLU A 714 9.24 6.01 -6.75
CA GLU A 714 8.02 5.86 -7.55
C GLU A 714 6.77 6.15 -6.69
N MET A 715 6.72 5.61 -5.47
CA MET A 715 5.65 5.88 -4.51
C MET A 715 5.60 7.34 -4.08
N ALA A 716 6.76 7.98 -3.84
CA ALA A 716 6.83 9.42 -3.53
C ALA A 716 6.41 10.30 -4.72
N ALA A 717 6.76 9.92 -5.95
CA ALA A 717 6.34 10.62 -7.17
C ALA A 717 4.82 10.52 -7.38
N HIS A 718 4.23 9.34 -7.21
CA HIS A 718 2.78 9.15 -7.28
C HIS A 718 2.03 9.86 -6.14
N TYR A 719 2.63 9.97 -4.95
CA TYR A 719 2.05 10.76 -3.85
C TYR A 719 1.97 12.25 -4.20
N GLU A 720 3.04 12.86 -4.71
CA GLU A 720 3.02 14.27 -5.12
C GLU A 720 2.18 14.52 -6.39
N GLU A 721 2.14 13.58 -7.33
CA GLU A 721 1.20 13.61 -8.47
C GLU A 721 -0.26 13.55 -8.00
N GLY A 722 -0.58 12.60 -7.11
CA GLY A 722 -1.91 12.44 -6.52
C GLY A 722 -2.36 13.69 -5.76
N LYS A 723 -1.48 14.24 -4.91
CA LYS A 723 -1.68 15.50 -4.18
C LYS A 723 -1.93 16.68 -5.13
N LYS A 724 -1.12 16.84 -6.18
CA LYS A 724 -1.30 17.90 -7.20
C LYS A 724 -2.65 17.76 -7.93
N ASN A 725 -3.04 16.54 -8.32
CA ASN A 725 -4.34 16.28 -8.93
C ASN A 725 -5.50 16.60 -7.97
N LEU A 726 -5.31 16.39 -6.67
CA LEU A 726 -6.27 16.73 -5.61
C LEU A 726 -6.37 18.25 -5.41
N GLU A 727 -5.26 18.97 -5.41
CA GLU A 727 -5.21 20.44 -5.38
C GLU A 727 -5.86 21.08 -6.63
N GLU A 728 -5.62 20.55 -7.83
CA GLU A 728 -6.30 20.96 -9.06
C GLU A 728 -7.81 20.66 -9.00
N THR A 729 -8.21 19.53 -8.43
CA THR A 729 -9.62 19.17 -8.24
C THR A 729 -10.32 20.09 -7.23
N ILE A 730 -9.67 20.39 -6.10
CA ILE A 730 -10.17 21.36 -5.11
C ILE A 730 -10.33 22.75 -5.73
N THR A 731 -9.38 23.17 -6.58
CA THR A 731 -9.45 24.45 -7.30
C THR A 731 -10.63 24.46 -8.27
N SER A 732 -10.77 23.45 -9.13
CA SER A 732 -11.91 23.34 -10.06
C SER A 732 -13.27 23.28 -9.33
N LEU A 733 -13.34 22.69 -8.15
CA LEU A 733 -14.55 22.67 -7.32
C LEU A 733 -14.85 24.03 -6.67
N ARG A 734 -13.82 24.79 -6.27
CA ARG A 734 -13.98 26.20 -5.85
C ARG A 734 -14.48 27.06 -6.99
N ASP A 735 -13.87 26.97 -8.17
CA ASP A 735 -14.28 27.72 -9.36
C ASP A 735 -15.73 27.42 -9.74
N LYS A 736 -16.16 26.14 -9.68
CA LYS A 736 -17.56 25.74 -9.90
C LYS A 736 -18.50 26.28 -8.84
N ALA A 737 -18.09 26.31 -7.57
CA ALA A 737 -18.89 26.89 -6.48
C ALA A 737 -19.01 28.42 -6.61
N GLU A 738 -17.95 29.11 -7.04
CA GLU A 738 -17.92 30.55 -7.33
C GLU A 738 -18.85 30.89 -8.50
N ASN A 739 -18.71 30.19 -9.64
CA ASN A 739 -19.60 30.31 -10.80
C ASN A 739 -21.07 30.00 -10.44
N SER A 740 -21.31 29.00 -9.58
CA SER A 740 -22.66 28.68 -9.10
C SER A 740 -23.24 29.78 -8.19
N ARG A 741 -22.42 30.44 -7.37
CA ARG A 741 -22.83 31.61 -6.57
C ARG A 741 -23.13 32.81 -7.47
N GLU A 742 -22.32 33.07 -8.49
CA GLU A 742 -22.56 34.17 -9.42
C GLU A 742 -23.81 33.94 -10.28
N MET A 743 -24.03 32.71 -10.77
CA MET A 743 -25.29 32.28 -11.39
C MET A 743 -26.49 32.47 -10.46
N SER A 744 -26.37 32.09 -9.18
CA SER A 744 -27.43 32.27 -8.18
C SER A 744 -27.73 33.75 -7.94
N LYS A 745 -26.69 34.60 -7.87
CA LYS A 745 -26.83 36.06 -7.74
C LYS A 745 -27.56 36.66 -8.94
N LYS A 746 -27.15 36.32 -10.16
CA LYS A 746 -27.81 36.75 -11.42
C LYS A 746 -29.26 36.25 -11.49
N LEU A 747 -29.55 35.05 -11.00
CA LEU A 747 -30.91 34.52 -10.92
C LEU A 747 -31.78 35.36 -9.96
N VAL A 748 -31.27 35.71 -8.78
CA VAL A 748 -31.96 36.57 -7.81
C VAL A 748 -32.15 38.00 -8.34
N GLU A 749 -31.15 38.57 -9.01
CA GLU A 749 -31.24 39.88 -9.67
C GLU A 749 -32.34 39.87 -10.74
N ASN A 750 -32.32 38.88 -11.64
CA ASN A 750 -33.36 38.66 -12.67
C ASN A 750 -34.76 38.44 -12.06
N MET A 751 -34.88 37.66 -10.97
CA MET A 751 -36.18 37.50 -10.29
C MET A 751 -36.69 38.85 -9.76
N SER A 752 -35.83 39.69 -9.18
CA SER A 752 -36.24 41.02 -8.71
C SER A 752 -36.68 41.94 -9.85
N GLU A 753 -36.09 41.82 -11.05
CA GLU A 753 -36.50 42.59 -12.23
C GLU A 753 -37.85 42.09 -12.79
N VAL A 754 -38.04 40.78 -12.86
CA VAL A 754 -39.33 40.17 -13.25
C VAL A 754 -40.43 40.53 -12.26
N GLU A 755 -40.13 40.53 -10.95
CA GLU A 755 -41.07 40.91 -9.89
C GLU A 755 -41.45 42.39 -9.97
N LYS A 756 -40.47 43.30 -10.10
CA LYS A 756 -40.73 44.74 -10.37
C LYS A 756 -41.59 44.93 -11.62
N ARG A 757 -41.30 44.20 -12.69
CA ARG A 757 -42.07 44.25 -13.95
C ARG A 757 -43.50 43.72 -13.77
N ASN A 758 -43.70 42.68 -12.97
CA ASN A 758 -45.04 42.16 -12.63
C ASN A 758 -45.83 43.18 -11.80
N VAL A 759 -45.20 43.83 -10.81
CA VAL A 759 -45.83 44.90 -10.02
C VAL A 759 -46.26 46.06 -10.94
N GLN A 760 -45.41 46.47 -11.87
CA GLN A 760 -45.74 47.52 -12.83
C GLN A 760 -46.86 47.10 -13.81
N LEU A 761 -46.81 45.91 -14.40
CA LEU A 761 -47.88 45.38 -15.26
C LEU A 761 -49.20 45.21 -14.52
N THR A 762 -49.16 44.94 -13.21
CA THR A 762 -50.35 44.89 -12.35
C THR A 762 -50.94 46.29 -12.15
N LYS A 763 -50.10 47.30 -11.90
CA LYS A 763 -50.50 48.71 -11.80
C LYS A 763 -51.12 49.21 -13.11
N GLU A 764 -50.45 48.96 -14.24
CA GLU A 764 -50.95 49.28 -15.59
C GLU A 764 -52.28 48.59 -15.87
N ASN A 765 -52.47 47.32 -15.46
CA ASN A 765 -53.77 46.65 -15.53
C ASN A 765 -54.85 47.32 -14.67
N THR A 766 -54.53 47.80 -13.46
CA THR A 766 -55.52 48.52 -12.64
C THR A 766 -55.93 49.86 -13.28
N GLU A 767 -54.98 50.60 -13.85
CA GLU A 767 -55.22 51.86 -14.56
C GLU A 767 -56.03 51.64 -15.86
N LEU A 768 -55.74 50.56 -16.61
CA LEU A 768 -56.52 50.14 -17.78
C LEU A 768 -57.94 49.71 -17.41
N ASN A 769 -58.13 48.94 -16.33
CA ASN A 769 -59.48 48.57 -15.88
C ASN A 769 -60.28 49.79 -15.41
N GLN A 770 -59.62 50.77 -14.77
CA GLN A 770 -60.28 51.99 -14.31
C GLN A 770 -60.65 52.94 -15.46
N THR A 771 -59.80 53.09 -16.47
CA THR A 771 -60.13 53.85 -17.70
C THR A 771 -61.22 53.14 -18.53
N LEU A 772 -61.19 51.82 -18.65
CA LEU A 772 -62.24 51.03 -19.32
C LEU A 772 -63.59 51.15 -18.58
N LYS A 773 -63.58 51.21 -17.24
CA LYS A 773 -64.78 51.51 -16.42
C LYS A 773 -65.32 52.92 -16.69
N ASN A 774 -64.45 53.93 -16.77
CA ASN A 774 -64.85 55.31 -17.09
C ASN A 774 -65.48 55.38 -18.50
N ILE A 775 -64.84 54.79 -19.51
CA ILE A 775 -65.35 54.76 -20.89
C ILE A 775 -66.71 54.06 -20.98
N LYS A 776 -66.93 52.97 -20.23
CA LYS A 776 -68.26 52.33 -20.13
C LYS A 776 -69.31 53.24 -19.49
N GLN A 777 -68.93 54.05 -18.51
CA GLN A 777 -69.81 55.04 -17.88
C GLN A 777 -70.15 56.19 -18.84
N GLU A 778 -69.17 56.71 -19.58
CA GLU A 778 -69.37 57.69 -20.65
C GLU A 778 -70.27 57.16 -21.77
N GLN A 779 -70.02 55.94 -22.26
CA GLN A 779 -70.85 55.27 -23.27
C GLN A 779 -72.31 55.11 -22.80
N THR A 780 -72.51 54.80 -21.51
CA THR A 780 -73.84 54.71 -20.89
C THR A 780 -74.52 56.09 -20.83
N ASN A 781 -73.79 57.13 -20.42
CA ASN A 781 -74.29 58.51 -20.40
C ASN A 781 -74.66 59.01 -21.81
N PHE A 782 -73.83 58.71 -22.81
CA PHE A 782 -74.07 59.08 -24.20
C PHE A 782 -75.31 58.38 -24.77
N LYS A 783 -75.47 57.07 -24.51
CA LYS A 783 -76.67 56.30 -24.89
C LYS A 783 -77.94 56.87 -24.24
N ASN A 784 -77.87 57.25 -22.97
CA ASN A 784 -78.99 57.88 -22.26
C ASN A 784 -79.33 59.28 -22.84
N SER A 785 -78.34 60.05 -23.27
CA SER A 785 -78.53 61.34 -23.96
C SER A 785 -79.21 61.14 -25.32
N MET A 786 -78.72 60.20 -26.14
CA MET A 786 -79.28 59.89 -27.45
C MET A 786 -80.74 59.42 -27.37
N ASN A 787 -81.07 58.61 -26.36
CA ASN A 787 -82.45 58.16 -26.11
C ASN A 787 -83.41 59.34 -25.83
N LYS A 788 -82.98 60.31 -25.01
CA LYS A 788 -83.76 61.54 -24.75
C LYS A 788 -83.97 62.38 -26.01
N ALA A 789 -82.93 62.53 -26.84
CA ALA A 789 -83.03 63.27 -28.10
C ALA A 789 -83.99 62.60 -29.10
N ASN A 790 -84.00 61.26 -29.17
CA ASN A 790 -84.95 60.52 -30.00
C ASN A 790 -86.40 60.66 -29.52
N GLN A 791 -86.65 60.60 -28.20
CA GLN A 791 -87.97 60.86 -27.63
C GLN A 791 -88.47 62.28 -27.94
N GLN A 792 -87.61 63.30 -27.83
CA GLN A 792 -87.96 64.67 -28.20
C GLN A 792 -88.30 64.81 -29.69
N LYS A 793 -87.55 64.16 -30.60
CA LYS A 793 -87.88 64.13 -32.03
C LYS A 793 -89.22 63.44 -32.33
N GLN A 794 -89.52 62.32 -31.67
CA GLN A 794 -90.82 61.65 -31.83
C GLN A 794 -91.99 62.54 -31.38
N ALA A 795 -91.85 63.24 -30.26
CA ALA A 795 -92.87 64.19 -29.78
C ALA A 795 -93.08 65.36 -30.75
N GLN A 796 -92.01 65.91 -31.33
CA GLN A 796 -92.10 66.97 -32.35
C GLN A 796 -92.78 66.48 -33.64
N LEU A 797 -92.49 65.26 -34.09
CA LEU A 797 -93.09 64.69 -35.30
C LEU A 797 -94.60 64.44 -35.11
N ALA A 798 -95.02 63.93 -33.95
CA ALA A 798 -96.43 63.72 -33.62
C ALA A 798 -97.23 65.04 -33.59
N ALA A 799 -96.64 66.11 -33.03
CA ALA A 799 -97.28 67.43 -33.01
C ALA A 799 -97.45 68.03 -34.42
N GLN A 800 -96.51 67.79 -35.34
CA GLN A 800 -96.63 68.23 -36.74
C GLN A 800 -97.72 67.46 -37.49
N LEU A 801 -97.85 66.14 -37.27
CA LEU A 801 -98.91 65.33 -37.87
C LEU A 801 -100.31 65.82 -37.50
N MET A 802 -100.58 66.04 -36.21
CA MET A 802 -101.88 66.55 -35.74
C MET A 802 -102.23 67.93 -36.33
N ALA A 803 -101.23 68.79 -36.54
CA ALA A 803 -101.43 70.11 -37.15
C ALA A 803 -101.80 70.05 -38.66
N VAL A 804 -101.32 69.03 -39.38
CA VAL A 804 -101.69 68.78 -40.78
C VAL A 804 -103.08 68.14 -40.89
N GLU A 805 -103.36 67.15 -40.04
CA GLU A 805 -104.63 66.43 -40.02
C GLU A 805 -105.83 67.35 -39.71
N SER A 806 -105.66 68.28 -38.75
CA SER A 806 -106.65 69.31 -38.42
C SER A 806 -106.99 70.21 -39.63
N LYS A 807 -105.97 70.65 -40.41
CA LYS A 807 -106.19 71.44 -41.64
C LYS A 807 -106.97 70.67 -42.70
N ALA A 808 -106.68 69.38 -42.90
CA ALA A 808 -107.36 68.56 -43.89
C ALA A 808 -108.85 68.39 -43.58
N GLN A 809 -109.21 68.15 -42.31
CA GLN A 809 -110.61 68.04 -41.90
C GLN A 809 -111.40 69.34 -42.14
N GLN A 810 -110.76 70.51 -41.95
CA GLN A 810 -111.42 71.80 -42.15
C GLN A 810 -111.76 72.06 -43.63
N GLN A 811 -110.86 71.74 -44.57
CA GLN A 811 -111.14 71.90 -46.02
C GLN A 811 -112.29 71.00 -46.50
N ILE A 812 -112.36 69.75 -46.02
CA ILE A 812 -113.42 68.79 -46.38
C ILE A 812 -114.81 69.28 -45.95
N ALA A 813 -114.91 70.03 -44.85
CA ALA A 813 -116.16 70.61 -44.38
C ALA A 813 -116.67 71.74 -45.30
N ASP A 814 -115.78 72.61 -45.78
CA ASP A 814 -116.13 73.76 -46.63
C ASP A 814 -116.54 73.34 -48.05
N GLU A 815 -115.86 72.34 -48.66
CA GLU A 815 -116.22 71.84 -50.00
C GLU A 815 -117.62 71.21 -50.03
N ARG A 816 -117.99 70.40 -49.03
CA ARG A 816 -119.34 69.84 -48.89
C ARG A 816 -120.41 70.94 -48.84
N ARG A 817 -120.11 72.05 -48.18
CA ARG A 817 -121.02 73.18 -48.00
C ARG A 817 -121.28 73.95 -49.30
N GLN A 818 -120.28 74.04 -50.19
CA GLN A 818 -120.48 74.59 -51.54
C GLN A 818 -121.29 73.65 -52.44
N ALA A 819 -121.07 72.34 -52.34
CA ALA A 819 -121.76 71.36 -53.17
C ALA A 819 -123.29 71.36 -52.94
N GLN A 820 -123.74 71.35 -51.68
CA GLN A 820 -125.18 71.40 -51.36
C GLN A 820 -125.89 72.65 -51.90
N LYS A 821 -125.25 73.83 -51.82
CA LYS A 821 -125.86 75.09 -52.28
C LYS A 821 -126.21 75.06 -53.77
N LYS A 822 -125.31 74.51 -54.61
CA LYS A 822 -125.53 74.38 -56.06
C LYS A 822 -126.65 73.40 -56.42
N VAL A 823 -126.90 72.38 -55.60
CA VAL A 823 -128.00 71.43 -55.82
C VAL A 823 -129.35 72.13 -55.56
N GLN A 824 -129.47 72.91 -54.48
CA GLN A 824 -130.69 73.68 -54.22
C GLN A 824 -130.94 74.75 -55.30
N GLU A 825 -129.91 75.50 -55.72
CA GLU A 825 -130.03 76.47 -56.81
C GLU A 825 -130.56 75.84 -58.12
N LEU A 826 -130.14 74.61 -58.44
CA LEU A 826 -130.59 73.90 -59.64
C LEU A 826 -132.01 73.35 -59.50
N LEU A 827 -132.41 72.90 -58.30
CA LEU A 827 -133.78 72.45 -58.04
C LEU A 827 -134.80 73.60 -58.13
N THR A 828 -134.50 74.79 -57.60
CA THR A 828 -135.38 75.97 -57.72
C THR A 828 -135.60 76.35 -59.19
N VAL A 829 -134.53 76.45 -59.99
CA VAL A 829 -134.64 76.74 -61.43
C VAL A 829 -135.45 75.67 -62.17
N ALA A 830 -135.29 74.39 -61.79
CA ALA A 830 -136.05 73.29 -62.38
C ALA A 830 -137.51 73.23 -61.92
N TYR A 831 -137.84 73.76 -60.74
CA TYR A 831 -139.22 73.93 -60.28
C TYR A 831 -139.92 74.99 -61.12
N GLU A 832 -139.37 76.21 -61.17
CA GLU A 832 -139.91 77.36 -61.88
C GLU A 832 -140.26 77.04 -63.35
N ASN A 833 -139.38 76.30 -64.03
CA ASN A 833 -139.46 76.05 -65.47
C ASN A 833 -140.16 74.74 -65.87
N ILE A 834 -140.32 73.76 -64.96
CA ILE A 834 -140.90 72.45 -65.27
C ILE A 834 -141.94 72.02 -64.22
N GLY A 835 -141.61 72.05 -62.93
CA GLY A 835 -142.51 71.62 -61.86
C GLY A 835 -143.86 72.35 -61.86
N THR A 836 -143.83 73.65 -62.12
CA THR A 836 -145.00 74.52 -62.28
C THR A 836 -145.98 74.04 -63.37
N PHE A 837 -145.49 73.46 -64.47
CA PHE A 837 -146.34 72.94 -65.56
C PHE A 837 -146.99 71.59 -65.22
N TYR A 838 -146.40 70.81 -64.30
CA TYR A 838 -146.91 69.50 -63.89
C TYR A 838 -147.64 69.54 -62.53
N GLY A 839 -147.91 70.73 -62.01
CA GLY A 839 -148.75 70.94 -60.82
C GLY A 839 -148.14 70.45 -59.51
N VAL A 840 -146.80 70.36 -59.43
CA VAL A 840 -146.09 70.05 -58.18
C VAL A 840 -145.98 71.32 -57.33
N GLU A 841 -146.01 71.20 -55.99
CA GLU A 841 -145.82 72.34 -55.08
C GLU A 841 -144.33 72.59 -54.77
N GLU A 842 -143.93 73.86 -54.62
CA GLU A 842 -142.54 74.28 -54.38
C GLU A 842 -141.90 73.62 -53.15
N SER A 843 -142.68 73.43 -52.09
CA SER A 843 -142.26 72.79 -50.84
C SER A 843 -141.95 71.30 -50.96
N GLU A 844 -142.38 70.64 -52.05
CA GLU A 844 -142.18 69.21 -52.29
C GLU A 844 -141.27 68.93 -53.51
N TYR A 845 -140.68 69.98 -54.12
CA TYR A 845 -139.86 69.84 -55.33
C TYR A 845 -138.40 69.44 -55.06
N ASP A 846 -138.20 68.18 -54.69
CA ASP A 846 -136.88 67.57 -54.49
C ASP A 846 -136.28 66.94 -55.77
N VAL A 847 -135.20 66.16 -55.61
CA VAL A 847 -134.47 65.50 -56.69
C VAL A 847 -135.28 64.38 -57.39
N GLU A 848 -136.24 63.76 -56.70
CA GLU A 848 -137.13 62.75 -57.26
C GLU A 848 -138.32 63.41 -57.96
N ALA A 849 -138.92 64.45 -57.34
CA ALA A 849 -139.95 65.29 -57.96
C ALA A 849 -139.46 65.96 -59.26
N TYR A 850 -138.22 66.44 -59.29
CA TYR A 850 -137.57 66.94 -60.52
C TYR A 850 -137.50 65.87 -61.62
N GLN A 851 -137.00 64.67 -61.30
CA GLN A 851 -136.89 63.58 -62.28
C GLN A 851 -138.27 63.16 -62.82
N GLN A 852 -139.28 63.10 -61.94
CA GLN A 852 -140.64 62.76 -62.31
C GLN A 852 -141.28 63.83 -63.20
N SER A 853 -141.02 65.12 -62.94
CA SER A 853 -141.50 66.24 -63.74
C SER A 853 -140.83 66.30 -65.13
N VAL A 854 -139.52 66.06 -65.20
CA VAL A 854 -138.79 65.92 -66.49
C VAL A 854 -139.31 64.73 -67.30
N LYS A 855 -139.68 63.62 -66.64
CA LYS A 855 -140.27 62.46 -67.29
C LYS A 855 -141.65 62.77 -67.87
N SER A 856 -142.55 63.40 -67.10
CA SER A 856 -143.86 63.85 -67.60
C SER A 856 -143.72 64.80 -68.78
N ALA A 857 -142.80 65.77 -68.70
CA ALA A 857 -142.51 66.70 -69.79
C ALA A 857 -142.05 66.01 -71.09
N ARG A 858 -141.30 64.92 -70.97
CA ARG A 858 -140.90 64.10 -72.12
C ARG A 858 -142.08 63.31 -72.69
N ASP A 859 -142.85 62.65 -71.83
CA ASP A 859 -143.98 61.82 -72.24
C ASP A 859 -145.07 62.67 -72.94
N ASP A 860 -145.28 63.93 -72.53
CA ASP A 860 -146.19 64.86 -73.21
C ASP A 860 -145.62 65.45 -74.52
N LEU A 861 -144.31 65.71 -74.60
CA LEU A 861 -143.66 66.09 -75.87
C LEU A 861 -143.75 64.99 -76.94
N ASP A 862 -143.61 63.72 -76.54
CA ASP A 862 -143.76 62.60 -77.48
C ASP A 862 -145.24 62.34 -77.87
N LYS A 863 -146.23 62.65 -77.00
CA LYS A 863 -147.66 62.73 -77.40
C LYS A 863 -147.91 63.87 -78.40
N LEU A 864 -147.30 65.03 -78.20
CA LEU A 864 -147.45 66.20 -79.07
C LEU A 864 -146.88 65.90 -80.48
N ARG A 865 -145.76 65.16 -80.55
CA ARG A 865 -145.23 64.58 -81.78
C ARG A 865 -146.15 63.55 -82.43
N TYR A 866 -146.89 62.74 -81.66
CA TYR A 866 -147.88 61.82 -82.21
C TYR A 866 -148.98 62.59 -82.96
N PHE A 867 -149.60 63.57 -82.31
CA PHE A 867 -150.66 64.39 -82.94
C PHE A 867 -150.18 65.20 -84.15
N GLN A 868 -148.94 65.73 -84.14
CA GLN A 868 -148.35 66.38 -85.31
C GLN A 868 -148.15 65.42 -86.49
N ASN A 869 -147.90 64.13 -86.25
CA ASN A 869 -147.72 63.11 -87.28
C ASN A 869 -149.03 62.42 -87.75
N GLU A 870 -150.12 62.49 -87.00
CA GLU A 870 -151.46 62.11 -87.50
C GLU A 870 -152.12 63.24 -88.30
N SER A 871 -151.90 64.50 -87.91
CA SER A 871 -152.49 65.67 -88.58
C SER A 871 -152.11 65.80 -90.07
N THR A 872 -151.04 65.13 -90.51
CA THR A 872 -150.57 65.12 -91.90
C THR A 872 -151.21 64.04 -92.79
N LYS A 873 -152.29 63.37 -92.35
CA LYS A 873 -152.99 62.31 -93.12
C LYS A 873 -154.45 62.58 -93.51
N LEU A 874 -155.02 63.73 -93.19
CA LEU A 874 -156.44 64.05 -93.47
C LEU A 874 -156.66 65.38 -94.21
N ALA A 875 -155.70 65.81 -95.03
CA ALA A 875 -155.82 66.97 -95.92
C ALA A 875 -155.62 66.56 -97.39
N GLN A 876 -156.63 65.93 -97.97
CA GLN A 876 -156.82 65.81 -99.42
C GLN A 876 -158.30 66.07 -99.78
N THR A 877 -158.67 67.34 -99.76
CA THR A 877 -159.79 67.91 -100.54
C THR A 877 -159.46 69.39 -100.72
N GLU A 878 -159.06 69.74 -101.94
CA GLU A 878 -158.25 70.91 -102.32
C GLU A 878 -156.79 70.84 -101.83
#